data_AF-M0LP80-F1
#
_entry.id   AF-M0LP80-F1
#
_cell.length_a   1.000
_cell.length_b   1.000
_cell.length_c   1.000
_cell.angle_alpha   90.00
_cell.angle_beta   90.00
_cell.angle_gamma   90.00
#
_symmetry.space_group_name_H-M   'P 1'
#
loop_
_entity.id
_entity.type
_entity.pdbx_description
1 polymer ?
#
loop_
_entity_poly.entity_id
_entity_poly.type
_entity_poly.pdbx_seq_one_letter_code
_entity_poly.pdbx_strand_id
1 'polypeptide(L)'
;MNGNAKTAAGIGGLVVLAAAIGAGIFVWSGSQAATWFVLVGIPLVVVVGITLYVRGVVARSGTSEQQFVRTRARSVAEEFQECVRRVNDLEAAYPNWSPGVDARLESIEGDFRTEGVSFDLESGAFDLGKGVKSADLQKFEQLSTEIESVEAEIESSFREFGAAEQERVDDALERLAEVDLASADRGSSPELDPEKGATVPECRDAIDGLRSDATDEIETAIGTVREMGRGDVRPDDADAVERDLEDAETALERYEFGTAVERILEARDRLRDQFSGSFESERESLLDLIDAVDRADVDAYVDAEYVDDVDRIESEVESLDSALDLAELSRPRADLRRTCIDMIATMERDLEDDVRTLREADLPPGYYAEPEVVGERFVDELEEIDDLDALADRWSEVATQLRDALETANTKAAVVDAYDDVADTIETTLEREGEVTGDDLPMRHADQFLGLYFRRNDGVEFDPDVPVLRRGDVETYELAVEVTYERGGDVRTATLELTDGYAATETLETRIAGTATFPDVPAGTHTLAADPGDEDFAPVEREIRVDGETTIDVEFVERGLREQLCEDVDADMEEVLPEMRPRLGDLFADEGYVSTAMDLPVRDSHAPCLLAAWAEETAYDVCRDGDDVVVYDREQLERELTNVVRYNVEPGDRLTFDELERNFLSAPVPDSVVRDAVVAVDADADVEYSVTTTETAIEVR
;
A
#
# COMPACT_ATOMS: atom_id res chain seq x y z
N MET A 1 -16.76 -16.14 -73.18
CA MET A 1 -17.58 -14.98 -73.63
C MET A 1 -17.67 -14.96 -75.16
N ASN A 2 -18.81 -14.51 -75.73
CA ASN A 2 -19.16 -14.39 -77.17
C ASN A 2 -19.84 -15.56 -77.90
N GLY A 3 -20.80 -16.23 -77.24
CA GLY A 3 -21.91 -16.95 -77.91
C GLY A 3 -23.27 -16.47 -77.40
N ASN A 4 -23.45 -16.47 -76.08
CA ASN A 4 -24.74 -16.17 -75.42
C ASN A 4 -25.15 -14.68 -75.46
N ALA A 5 -24.22 -13.74 -75.58
CA ALA A 5 -24.55 -12.31 -75.70
C ALA A 5 -25.21 -11.94 -77.05
N LYS A 6 -24.91 -12.68 -78.14
CA LYS A 6 -25.53 -12.45 -79.45
C LYS A 6 -26.96 -12.99 -79.53
N THR A 7 -27.24 -14.09 -78.84
CA THR A 7 -28.57 -14.71 -78.78
C THR A 7 -29.50 -13.92 -77.84
N ALA A 8 -28.99 -13.46 -76.69
CA ALA A 8 -29.72 -12.59 -75.76
C ALA A 8 -30.05 -11.22 -76.38
N ALA A 9 -29.14 -10.61 -77.15
CA ALA A 9 -29.40 -9.37 -77.88
C ALA A 9 -30.42 -9.54 -79.02
N GLY A 10 -30.48 -10.72 -79.65
CA GLY A 10 -31.46 -11.03 -80.70
C GLY A 10 -32.90 -11.17 -80.18
N ILE A 11 -33.07 -11.79 -79.00
CA ILE A 11 -34.38 -11.93 -78.35
C ILE A 11 -34.80 -10.60 -77.71
N GLY A 12 -33.89 -9.89 -77.04
CA GLY A 12 -34.15 -8.56 -76.48
C GLY A 12 -34.53 -7.52 -77.56
N GLY A 13 -33.89 -7.55 -78.73
CA GLY A 13 -34.22 -6.69 -79.86
C GLY A 13 -35.62 -6.93 -80.44
N LEU A 14 -36.10 -8.18 -80.44
CA LEU A 14 -37.45 -8.54 -80.89
C LEU A 14 -38.54 -8.03 -79.94
N VAL A 15 -38.30 -8.07 -78.63
CA VAL A 15 -39.23 -7.56 -77.62
C VAL A 15 -39.34 -6.04 -77.70
N VAL A 16 -38.22 -5.32 -77.89
CA VAL A 16 -38.22 -3.86 -78.05
C VAL A 16 -38.91 -3.44 -79.35
N LEU A 17 -38.70 -4.17 -80.45
CA LEU A 17 -39.37 -3.90 -81.73
C LEU A 17 -40.89 -4.20 -81.65
N ALA A 18 -41.29 -5.26 -80.96
CA ALA A 18 -42.70 -5.58 -80.72
C ALA A 18 -43.37 -4.54 -79.81
N ALA A 19 -42.67 -4.03 -78.81
CA ALA A 19 -43.15 -2.94 -77.94
C ALA A 19 -43.31 -1.62 -78.72
N ALA A 20 -42.39 -1.29 -79.62
CA ALA A 20 -42.49 -0.10 -80.48
C ALA A 20 -43.67 -0.19 -81.47
N ILE A 21 -43.89 -1.37 -82.06
CA ILE A 21 -45.04 -1.63 -82.95
C ILE A 21 -46.36 -1.58 -82.16
N GLY A 22 -46.39 -2.16 -80.96
CA GLY A 22 -47.55 -2.12 -80.05
C GLY A 22 -47.90 -0.68 -79.62
N ALA A 23 -46.89 0.14 -79.30
CA ALA A 23 -47.07 1.55 -78.97
C ALA A 23 -47.58 2.36 -80.18
N GLY A 24 -47.08 2.08 -81.39
CA GLY A 24 -47.57 2.72 -82.62
C GLY A 24 -49.03 2.36 -82.96
N ILE A 25 -49.42 1.10 -82.75
CA ILE A 25 -50.81 0.63 -82.96
C ILE A 25 -51.74 1.24 -81.91
N PHE A 26 -51.31 1.36 -80.65
CA PHE A 26 -52.08 1.98 -79.57
C PHE A 26 -52.41 3.45 -79.84
N VAL A 27 -51.45 4.21 -80.38
CA VAL A 27 -51.64 5.64 -80.73
C VAL A 27 -52.58 5.82 -81.92
N TRP A 28 -52.63 4.87 -82.86
CA TRP A 28 -53.36 5.05 -84.12
C TRP A 28 -54.80 4.52 -84.13
N SER A 29 -55.14 3.49 -83.33
CA SER A 29 -56.50 2.91 -83.37
C SER A 29 -57.17 2.65 -82.01
N GLY A 30 -56.58 3.08 -80.89
CA GLY A 30 -57.18 3.00 -79.56
C GLY A 30 -57.08 1.63 -78.89
N SER A 31 -57.39 1.60 -77.59
CA SER A 31 -56.96 0.54 -76.64
C SER A 31 -57.37 -0.89 -77.01
N GLN A 32 -58.46 -1.07 -77.76
CA GLN A 32 -59.02 -2.38 -78.09
C GLN A 32 -58.18 -3.16 -79.13
N ALA A 33 -57.47 -2.47 -80.03
CA ALA A 33 -56.59 -3.10 -81.02
C ALA A 33 -55.23 -3.48 -80.42
N ALA A 34 -54.73 -2.71 -79.45
CA ALA A 34 -53.51 -3.02 -78.73
C ALA A 34 -53.65 -4.28 -77.86
N THR A 35 -54.81 -4.51 -77.24
CA THR A 35 -55.04 -5.75 -76.47
C THR A 35 -55.04 -6.98 -77.38
N TRP A 36 -55.64 -6.89 -78.58
CA TRP A 36 -55.60 -7.97 -79.57
C TRP A 36 -54.19 -8.20 -80.14
N PHE A 37 -53.40 -7.15 -80.33
CA PHE A 37 -52.00 -7.30 -80.73
C PHE A 37 -51.15 -7.95 -79.63
N VAL A 38 -51.40 -7.69 -78.36
CA VAL A 38 -50.69 -8.36 -77.25
C VAL A 38 -51.15 -9.83 -77.11
N LEU A 39 -52.46 -10.09 -77.16
CA LEU A 39 -53.02 -11.45 -76.97
C LEU A 39 -52.81 -12.37 -78.17
N VAL A 40 -52.78 -11.84 -79.39
CA VAL A 40 -52.69 -12.64 -80.61
C VAL A 40 -51.52 -12.23 -81.50
N GLY A 41 -51.21 -10.94 -81.60
CA GLY A 41 -50.09 -10.45 -82.39
C GLY A 41 -48.71 -10.88 -81.88
N ILE A 42 -48.42 -10.73 -80.58
CA ILE A 42 -47.12 -11.11 -79.98
C ILE A 42 -46.90 -12.63 -80.07
N PRO A 43 -47.86 -13.50 -79.67
CA PRO A 43 -47.70 -14.94 -79.86
C PRO A 43 -47.50 -15.31 -81.33
N LEU A 44 -48.20 -14.66 -82.26
CA LEU A 44 -48.08 -14.95 -83.69
C LEU A 44 -46.77 -14.43 -84.26
N VAL A 45 -46.22 -13.31 -83.77
CA VAL A 45 -44.88 -12.80 -84.13
C VAL A 45 -43.77 -13.67 -83.51
N VAL A 46 -43.95 -14.19 -82.31
CA VAL A 46 -43.03 -15.16 -81.69
C VAL A 46 -43.08 -16.48 -82.44
N VAL A 47 -44.27 -17.00 -82.77
CA VAL A 47 -44.43 -18.22 -83.58
C VAL A 47 -43.88 -18.02 -84.99
N VAL A 48 -44.18 -16.92 -85.68
CA VAL A 48 -43.64 -16.62 -87.01
C VAL A 48 -42.13 -16.33 -86.95
N GLY A 49 -41.66 -15.68 -85.90
CA GLY A 49 -40.24 -15.40 -85.65
C GLY A 49 -39.44 -16.67 -85.37
N ILE A 50 -39.98 -17.59 -84.55
CA ILE A 50 -39.42 -18.93 -84.33
C ILE A 50 -39.53 -19.74 -85.62
N THR A 51 -40.63 -19.68 -86.36
CA THR A 51 -40.78 -20.41 -87.64
C THR A 51 -39.81 -19.88 -88.69
N LEU A 52 -39.54 -18.58 -88.76
CA LEU A 52 -38.57 -17.96 -89.67
C LEU A 52 -37.13 -18.14 -89.18
N TYR A 53 -36.89 -18.20 -87.88
CA TYR A 53 -35.58 -18.51 -87.29
C TYR A 53 -35.23 -19.98 -87.53
N VAL A 54 -36.15 -20.91 -87.27
CA VAL A 54 -36.03 -22.33 -87.61
C VAL A 54 -35.86 -22.51 -89.11
N ARG A 55 -36.66 -21.84 -89.95
CA ARG A 55 -36.53 -21.92 -91.42
C ARG A 55 -35.26 -21.23 -91.95
N GLY A 56 -34.72 -20.24 -91.24
CA GLY A 56 -33.49 -19.53 -91.58
C GLY A 56 -32.21 -20.22 -91.12
N VAL A 57 -32.25 -20.91 -89.98
CA VAL A 57 -31.16 -21.76 -89.48
C VAL A 57 -31.10 -23.07 -90.27
N VAL A 58 -32.25 -23.69 -90.57
CA VAL A 58 -32.33 -24.90 -91.41
C VAL A 58 -31.92 -24.64 -92.87
N ALA A 59 -32.13 -23.42 -93.40
CA ALA A 59 -31.72 -23.08 -94.77
C ALA A 59 -30.25 -22.64 -94.91
N ARG A 60 -29.53 -22.32 -93.83
CA ARG A 60 -28.13 -21.85 -93.90
C ARG A 60 -27.05 -22.88 -93.54
N SER A 61 -27.39 -24.07 -93.03
CA SER A 61 -26.40 -25.08 -92.60
C SER A 61 -26.41 -26.43 -93.30
N GLY A 62 -27.31 -26.71 -94.26
CA GLY A 62 -27.22 -27.91 -95.11
C GLY A 62 -27.16 -29.27 -94.39
N THR A 63 -27.84 -29.41 -93.25
CA THR A 63 -27.80 -30.60 -92.36
C THR A 63 -29.13 -31.36 -92.45
N SER A 64 -29.11 -32.68 -92.63
CA SER A 64 -30.35 -33.48 -92.72
C SER A 64 -30.98 -33.72 -91.34
N GLU A 65 -32.30 -33.89 -91.26
CA GLU A 65 -33.07 -34.17 -90.03
C GLU A 65 -32.46 -35.33 -89.21
N GLN A 66 -31.93 -36.35 -89.89
CA GLN A 66 -31.22 -37.49 -89.27
C GLN A 66 -29.88 -37.12 -88.62
N GLN A 67 -29.18 -36.10 -89.13
CA GLN A 67 -27.97 -35.58 -88.48
C GLN A 67 -28.33 -34.77 -87.24
N PHE A 68 -29.44 -34.03 -87.27
CA PHE A 68 -29.92 -33.26 -86.11
C PHE A 68 -30.33 -34.16 -84.94
N VAL A 69 -31.14 -35.19 -85.18
CA VAL A 69 -31.54 -36.17 -84.14
C VAL A 69 -30.31 -36.86 -83.54
N ARG A 70 -29.34 -37.25 -84.38
CA ARG A 70 -28.10 -37.87 -83.89
C ARG A 70 -27.26 -36.93 -83.02
N THR A 71 -27.17 -35.64 -83.39
CA THR A 71 -26.47 -34.64 -82.58
C THR A 71 -27.20 -34.37 -81.27
N ARG A 72 -28.54 -34.30 -81.28
CA ARG A 72 -29.32 -34.12 -80.05
C ARG A 72 -29.23 -35.34 -79.14
N ALA A 73 -29.41 -36.54 -79.67
CA ALA A 73 -29.25 -37.79 -78.93
C ALA A 73 -27.86 -37.89 -78.27
N ARG A 74 -26.81 -37.46 -78.98
CA ARG A 74 -25.46 -37.39 -78.42
C ARG A 74 -25.35 -36.35 -77.29
N SER A 75 -25.90 -35.16 -77.46
CA SER A 75 -25.89 -34.10 -76.43
C SER A 75 -26.58 -34.56 -75.14
N VAL A 76 -27.80 -35.10 -75.26
CA VAL A 76 -28.57 -35.56 -74.08
C VAL A 76 -27.93 -36.80 -73.47
N ALA A 77 -27.29 -37.65 -74.28
CA ALA A 77 -26.50 -38.76 -73.77
C ALA A 77 -25.21 -38.31 -73.03
N GLU A 78 -24.57 -37.24 -73.50
CA GLU A 78 -23.43 -36.61 -72.82
C GLU A 78 -23.89 -35.99 -71.48
N GLU A 79 -25.07 -35.33 -71.43
CA GLU A 79 -25.71 -34.85 -70.18
C GLU A 79 -25.93 -36.00 -69.18
N PHE A 80 -26.53 -37.12 -69.62
CA PHE A 80 -26.74 -38.28 -68.74
C PHE A 80 -25.44 -38.94 -68.29
N GLN A 81 -24.43 -39.02 -69.17
CA GLN A 81 -23.10 -39.52 -68.83
C GLN A 81 -22.43 -38.67 -67.75
N GLU A 82 -22.54 -37.34 -67.83
CA GLU A 82 -22.00 -36.43 -66.82
C GLU A 82 -22.72 -36.62 -65.48
N CYS A 83 -24.05 -36.78 -65.48
CA CYS A 83 -24.83 -37.08 -64.28
C CYS A 83 -24.40 -38.40 -63.62
N VAL A 84 -24.32 -39.51 -64.38
CA VAL A 84 -23.93 -40.84 -63.85
C VAL A 84 -22.50 -40.82 -63.31
N ARG A 85 -21.55 -40.21 -64.03
CA ARG A 85 -20.17 -40.07 -63.54
C ARG A 85 -20.11 -39.27 -62.26
N ARG A 86 -20.88 -38.18 -62.15
CA ARG A 86 -20.94 -37.37 -60.94
C ARG A 86 -21.44 -38.17 -59.74
N VAL A 87 -22.49 -38.99 -59.91
CA VAL A 87 -22.97 -39.88 -58.84
C VAL A 87 -21.89 -40.88 -58.42
N ASN A 88 -21.30 -41.60 -59.38
CA ASN A 88 -20.29 -42.62 -59.08
C ASN A 88 -19.04 -42.00 -58.42
N ASP A 89 -18.61 -40.81 -58.86
CA ASP A 89 -17.49 -40.07 -58.26
C ASP A 89 -17.81 -39.64 -56.82
N LEU A 90 -19.04 -39.21 -56.54
CA LEU A 90 -19.48 -38.82 -55.20
C LEU A 90 -19.66 -40.04 -54.27
N GLU A 91 -20.24 -41.15 -54.73
CA GLU A 91 -20.36 -42.37 -53.94
C GLU A 91 -19.00 -42.98 -53.60
N ALA A 92 -18.04 -42.91 -54.54
CA ALA A 92 -16.67 -43.36 -54.30
C ALA A 92 -15.94 -42.48 -53.27
N ALA A 93 -16.18 -41.17 -53.26
CA ALA A 93 -15.57 -40.23 -52.32
C ALA A 93 -16.29 -40.20 -50.95
N TYR A 94 -17.59 -40.46 -50.92
CA TYR A 94 -18.46 -40.39 -49.74
C TYR A 94 -19.28 -41.69 -49.59
N PRO A 95 -18.68 -42.78 -49.07
CA PRO A 95 -19.33 -44.09 -48.98
C PRO A 95 -20.59 -44.13 -48.13
N ASN A 96 -20.76 -43.15 -47.24
CA ASN A 96 -21.93 -43.04 -46.34
C ASN A 96 -23.08 -42.23 -46.96
N TRP A 97 -22.87 -41.63 -48.14
CA TRP A 97 -23.89 -40.91 -48.88
C TRP A 97 -24.55 -41.84 -49.90
N SER A 98 -25.88 -41.77 -50.00
CA SER A 98 -26.64 -42.40 -51.07
C SER A 98 -27.76 -41.46 -51.53
N PRO A 99 -27.82 -41.09 -52.82
CA PRO A 99 -28.85 -40.20 -53.34
C PRO A 99 -30.22 -40.86 -53.49
N GLY A 100 -30.31 -42.19 -53.45
CA GLY A 100 -31.56 -42.92 -53.65
C GLY A 100 -32.14 -42.83 -55.07
N VAL A 101 -31.34 -42.42 -56.06
CA VAL A 101 -31.78 -42.20 -57.46
C VAL A 101 -31.57 -43.40 -58.39
N ASP A 102 -31.03 -44.52 -57.91
CA ASP A 102 -30.65 -45.69 -58.72
C ASP A 102 -31.78 -46.17 -59.64
N ALA A 103 -32.99 -46.31 -59.09
CA ALA A 103 -34.17 -46.74 -59.85
C ALA A 103 -34.57 -45.75 -60.96
N ARG A 104 -34.29 -44.45 -60.78
CA ARG A 104 -34.51 -43.42 -61.81
C ARG A 104 -33.43 -43.44 -62.87
N LEU A 105 -32.16 -43.63 -62.50
CA LEU A 105 -31.06 -43.81 -63.44
C LEU A 105 -31.27 -45.04 -64.34
N GLU A 106 -31.73 -46.16 -63.77
CA GLU A 106 -32.12 -47.36 -64.51
C GLU A 106 -33.31 -47.11 -65.47
N SER A 107 -34.28 -46.29 -65.04
CA SER A 107 -35.44 -45.92 -65.87
C SER A 107 -35.02 -45.06 -67.08
N ILE A 108 -34.20 -44.02 -66.85
CA ILE A 108 -33.66 -43.15 -67.91
C ILE A 108 -32.81 -43.97 -68.90
N GLU A 109 -31.99 -44.89 -68.39
CA GLU A 109 -31.21 -45.80 -69.23
C GLU A 109 -32.08 -46.69 -70.11
N GLY A 110 -33.17 -47.25 -69.55
CA GLY A 110 -34.14 -48.04 -70.29
C GLY A 110 -34.80 -47.27 -71.43
N ASP A 111 -35.09 -45.98 -71.20
CA ASP A 111 -35.64 -45.08 -72.21
C ASP A 111 -34.61 -44.73 -73.30
N PHE A 112 -33.35 -44.46 -72.94
CA PHE A 112 -32.27 -44.31 -73.91
C PHE A 112 -32.07 -45.56 -74.78
N ARG A 113 -32.13 -46.75 -74.16
CA ARG A 113 -32.01 -48.04 -74.86
C ARG A 113 -33.12 -48.22 -75.89
N THR A 114 -34.33 -47.79 -75.56
CA THR A 114 -35.50 -47.82 -76.47
C THR A 114 -35.29 -46.91 -77.68
N GLU A 115 -34.66 -45.75 -77.50
CA GLU A 115 -34.31 -44.81 -78.58
C GLU A 115 -32.99 -45.16 -79.31
N GLY A 116 -32.35 -46.28 -78.94
CA GLY A 116 -31.17 -46.83 -79.63
C GLY A 116 -29.81 -46.37 -79.11
N VAL A 117 -29.74 -45.86 -77.88
CA VAL A 117 -28.51 -45.51 -77.15
C VAL A 117 -28.34 -46.47 -75.97
N SER A 118 -27.21 -47.16 -75.86
CA SER A 118 -26.93 -48.04 -74.70
C SER A 118 -25.97 -47.38 -73.73
N PHE A 119 -26.24 -47.48 -72.43
CA PHE A 119 -25.37 -47.00 -71.36
C PHE A 119 -24.88 -48.13 -70.47
N ASP A 120 -23.70 -47.94 -69.91
CA ASP A 120 -23.18 -48.66 -68.75
C ASP A 120 -23.22 -47.72 -67.55
N LEU A 121 -24.08 -48.02 -66.56
CA LEU A 121 -24.27 -47.16 -65.39
C LEU A 121 -23.07 -47.21 -64.43
N GLU A 122 -22.23 -48.26 -64.48
CA GLU A 122 -21.06 -48.38 -63.60
C GLU A 122 -19.91 -47.47 -64.07
N SER A 123 -19.70 -47.38 -65.40
CA SER A 123 -18.63 -46.55 -65.99
C SER A 123 -19.11 -45.19 -66.54
N GLY A 124 -20.43 -45.01 -66.67
CA GLY A 124 -21.06 -43.89 -67.38
C GLY A 124 -20.80 -43.88 -68.89
N ALA A 125 -20.23 -44.95 -69.48
CA ALA A 125 -19.95 -45.00 -70.92
C ALA A 125 -21.23 -45.20 -71.74
N PHE A 126 -21.28 -44.65 -72.95
CA PHE A 126 -22.44 -44.81 -73.85
C PHE A 126 -22.05 -45.05 -75.30
N ASP A 127 -22.93 -45.75 -76.01
CA ASP A 127 -22.79 -46.07 -77.43
C ASP A 127 -24.03 -45.69 -78.24
N LEU A 128 -23.82 -45.00 -79.36
CA LEU A 128 -24.88 -44.60 -80.29
C LEU A 128 -25.13 -45.70 -81.32
N GLY A 129 -26.22 -46.46 -81.14
CA GLY A 129 -26.63 -47.51 -82.04
C GLY A 129 -27.16 -47.01 -83.39
N LYS A 130 -27.41 -47.94 -84.32
CA LYS A 130 -27.97 -47.61 -85.66
C LYS A 130 -29.43 -47.11 -85.60
N GLY A 131 -30.16 -47.43 -84.52
CA GLY A 131 -31.57 -47.08 -84.30
C GLY A 131 -31.83 -45.60 -84.00
N VAL A 132 -30.82 -44.85 -83.54
CA VAL A 132 -30.92 -43.42 -83.18
C VAL A 132 -31.42 -42.54 -84.35
N LYS A 133 -31.22 -42.99 -85.60
CA LYS A 133 -31.66 -42.22 -86.79
C LYS A 133 -33.18 -42.17 -86.99
N SER A 134 -33.93 -43.02 -86.29
CA SER A 134 -35.40 -43.08 -86.31
C SER A 134 -36.03 -42.72 -84.96
N ALA A 135 -35.23 -42.23 -84.02
CA ALA A 135 -35.66 -41.88 -82.66
C ALA A 135 -36.53 -40.62 -82.64
N ASP A 136 -37.38 -40.50 -81.62
CA ASP A 136 -38.26 -39.34 -81.43
C ASP A 136 -37.51 -38.19 -80.77
N LEU A 137 -37.46 -37.03 -81.45
CA LEU A 137 -36.83 -35.84 -80.91
C LEU A 137 -37.50 -35.38 -79.59
N GLN A 138 -38.82 -35.54 -79.48
CA GLN A 138 -39.58 -35.15 -78.29
C GLN A 138 -39.23 -36.01 -77.08
N LYS A 139 -38.85 -37.28 -77.30
CA LYS A 139 -38.41 -38.17 -76.22
C LYS A 139 -37.05 -37.74 -75.65
N PHE A 140 -36.12 -37.26 -76.48
CA PHE A 140 -34.87 -36.68 -75.99
C PHE A 140 -35.07 -35.34 -75.24
N GLU A 141 -36.08 -34.55 -75.58
CA GLU A 141 -36.45 -33.37 -74.77
C GLU A 141 -37.00 -33.79 -73.40
N GLN A 142 -37.87 -34.81 -73.36
CA GLN A 142 -38.34 -35.37 -72.09
C GLN A 142 -37.20 -35.93 -71.24
N LEU A 143 -36.28 -36.69 -71.85
CA LEU A 143 -35.11 -37.26 -71.15
C LEU A 143 -34.19 -36.16 -70.60
N SER A 144 -33.95 -35.09 -71.35
CA SER A 144 -33.16 -33.95 -70.88
C SER A 144 -33.79 -33.32 -69.62
N THR A 145 -35.12 -33.11 -69.60
CA THR A 145 -35.83 -32.63 -68.39
C THR A 145 -35.81 -33.63 -67.23
N GLU A 146 -35.86 -34.93 -67.51
CA GLU A 146 -35.78 -35.97 -66.48
C GLU A 146 -34.37 -36.04 -65.85
N ILE A 147 -33.33 -35.90 -66.68
CA ILE A 147 -31.93 -35.78 -66.22
C ILE A 147 -31.76 -34.53 -65.37
N GLU A 148 -32.23 -33.35 -65.81
CA GLU A 148 -32.18 -32.11 -65.02
C GLU A 148 -32.88 -32.27 -63.65
N SER A 149 -34.00 -33.00 -63.60
CA SER A 149 -34.70 -33.28 -62.34
C SER A 149 -33.92 -34.22 -61.43
N VAL A 150 -33.22 -35.22 -61.98
CA VAL A 150 -32.38 -36.14 -61.20
C VAL A 150 -31.11 -35.43 -60.72
N GLU A 151 -30.50 -34.59 -61.54
CA GLU A 151 -29.36 -33.75 -61.14
C GLU A 151 -29.74 -32.84 -59.97
N ALA A 152 -30.90 -32.17 -60.02
CA ALA A 152 -31.38 -31.34 -58.90
C ALA A 152 -31.62 -32.14 -57.61
N GLU A 153 -32.10 -33.39 -57.72
CA GLU A 153 -32.29 -34.30 -56.59
C GLU A 153 -30.96 -34.75 -55.99
N ILE A 154 -29.97 -35.07 -56.83
CA ILE A 154 -28.60 -35.39 -56.40
C ILE A 154 -27.97 -34.19 -55.67
N GLU A 155 -28.07 -32.99 -56.23
CA GLU A 155 -27.53 -31.78 -55.59
C GLU A 155 -28.20 -31.49 -54.24
N SER A 156 -29.52 -31.69 -54.14
CA SER A 156 -30.26 -31.51 -52.88
C SER A 156 -29.85 -32.55 -51.84
N SER A 157 -29.80 -33.82 -52.22
CA SER A 157 -29.39 -34.91 -51.33
C SER A 157 -27.95 -34.74 -50.83
N PHE A 158 -27.04 -34.29 -51.70
CA PHE A 158 -25.65 -34.06 -51.30
C PHE A 158 -25.51 -32.85 -50.35
N ARG A 159 -26.32 -31.80 -50.54
CA ARG A 159 -26.42 -30.68 -49.59
C ARG A 159 -26.93 -31.12 -48.21
N GLU A 160 -28.00 -31.91 -48.18
CA GLU A 160 -28.53 -32.48 -46.93
C GLU A 160 -27.50 -33.35 -46.20
N PHE A 161 -26.74 -34.17 -46.96
CA PHE A 161 -25.65 -34.95 -46.41
C PHE A 161 -24.55 -34.08 -45.80
N GLY A 162 -24.13 -33.02 -46.49
CA GLY A 162 -23.13 -32.08 -45.98
C GLY A 162 -23.57 -31.40 -44.68
N ALA A 163 -24.81 -30.92 -44.62
CA ALA A 163 -25.38 -30.31 -43.41
C ALA A 163 -25.42 -31.30 -42.23
N ALA A 164 -25.84 -32.54 -42.48
CA ALA A 164 -25.88 -33.59 -41.47
C ALA A 164 -24.47 -34.06 -41.03
N GLU A 165 -23.48 -33.97 -41.91
CA GLU A 165 -22.07 -34.21 -41.57
C GLU A 165 -21.54 -33.10 -40.65
N GLN A 166 -21.84 -31.84 -40.98
CA GLN A 166 -21.47 -30.69 -40.14
C GLN A 166 -22.04 -30.81 -38.74
N GLU A 167 -23.35 -31.06 -38.58
CA GLU A 167 -23.98 -31.23 -37.26
C GLU A 167 -23.28 -32.34 -36.45
N ARG A 168 -22.96 -33.47 -37.07
CA ARG A 168 -22.28 -34.59 -36.39
C ARG A 168 -20.85 -34.27 -35.97
N VAL A 169 -20.12 -33.50 -36.77
CA VAL A 169 -18.77 -33.03 -36.43
C VAL A 169 -18.83 -31.99 -35.31
N ASP A 170 -19.72 -31.01 -35.44
CA ASP A 170 -19.91 -29.96 -34.45
C ASP A 170 -20.27 -30.53 -33.07
N ASP A 171 -21.21 -31.48 -33.02
CA ASP A 171 -21.58 -32.19 -31.78
C ASP A 171 -20.38 -32.96 -31.17
N ALA A 172 -19.55 -33.58 -32.01
CA ALA A 172 -18.38 -34.32 -31.55
C ALA A 172 -17.33 -33.37 -30.95
N LEU A 173 -17.03 -32.26 -31.63
CA LEU A 173 -16.07 -31.26 -31.17
C LEU A 173 -16.59 -30.50 -29.94
N GLU A 174 -17.90 -30.26 -29.83
CA GLU A 174 -18.52 -29.67 -28.64
C GLU A 174 -18.23 -30.49 -27.38
N ARG A 175 -18.36 -31.82 -27.48
CA ARG A 175 -18.07 -32.73 -26.36
C ARG A 175 -16.60 -32.70 -25.93
N LEU A 176 -15.66 -32.42 -26.85
CA LEU A 176 -14.26 -32.20 -26.49
C LEU A 176 -14.04 -30.81 -25.87
N ALA A 177 -14.74 -29.78 -26.36
CA ALA A 177 -14.67 -28.44 -25.82
C ALA A 177 -15.26 -28.34 -24.39
N GLU A 178 -16.29 -29.12 -24.07
CA GLU A 178 -16.87 -29.22 -22.72
C GLU A 178 -15.86 -29.68 -21.65
N VAL A 179 -14.76 -30.31 -22.07
CA VAL A 179 -13.70 -30.82 -21.20
C VAL A 179 -12.34 -30.22 -21.53
N ASP A 180 -12.33 -29.06 -22.19
CA ASP A 180 -11.15 -28.28 -22.56
C ASP A 180 -10.11 -29.04 -23.41
N LEU A 181 -10.53 -30.07 -24.14
CA LEU A 181 -9.68 -30.81 -25.08
C LEU A 181 -9.72 -30.24 -26.51
N ALA A 182 -10.66 -29.34 -26.80
CA ALA A 182 -10.77 -28.65 -28.07
C ALA A 182 -11.17 -27.18 -27.84
N SER A 183 -10.88 -26.33 -28.83
CA SER A 183 -11.26 -24.92 -28.77
C SER A 183 -12.75 -24.76 -29.03
N ALA A 184 -13.44 -23.95 -28.21
CA ALA A 184 -14.83 -23.59 -28.47
C ALA A 184 -14.97 -22.69 -29.72
N ASP A 185 -13.89 -22.01 -30.11
CA ASP A 185 -13.83 -21.15 -31.30
C ASP A 185 -13.58 -22.01 -32.54
N ARG A 186 -14.66 -22.65 -33.02
CA ARG A 186 -14.64 -23.52 -34.19
C ARG A 186 -14.22 -22.69 -35.40
N GLY A 187 -13.29 -23.22 -36.19
CA GLY A 187 -12.73 -22.56 -37.37
C GLY A 187 -13.80 -21.98 -38.31
N SER A 188 -13.37 -21.09 -39.21
CA SER A 188 -14.23 -20.39 -40.17
C SER A 188 -14.80 -21.28 -41.29
N SER A 189 -15.08 -22.55 -41.01
CA SER A 189 -15.62 -23.50 -41.97
C SER A 189 -16.98 -22.98 -42.44
N PRO A 190 -17.18 -22.83 -43.75
CA PRO A 190 -18.40 -22.23 -44.29
C PRO A 190 -19.60 -23.10 -43.91
N GLU A 191 -20.59 -22.48 -43.27
CA GLU A 191 -21.85 -23.13 -42.90
C GLU A 191 -22.49 -23.81 -44.12
N LEU A 192 -22.62 -25.14 -44.05
CA LEU A 192 -23.27 -25.99 -45.03
C LEU A 192 -24.80 -25.88 -44.88
N ASP A 193 -25.34 -24.74 -45.30
CA ASP A 193 -26.78 -24.50 -45.29
C ASP A 193 -27.45 -25.12 -46.55
N PRO A 194 -28.35 -26.11 -46.38
CA PRO A 194 -29.01 -26.77 -47.50
C PRO A 194 -29.90 -25.80 -48.33
N GLU A 195 -30.31 -24.66 -47.77
CA GLU A 195 -31.16 -23.65 -48.40
C GLU A 195 -30.37 -22.64 -49.26
N LYS A 196 -29.05 -22.49 -49.08
CA LYS A 196 -28.23 -21.50 -49.80
C LYS A 196 -27.93 -21.87 -51.26
N GLY A 197 -28.43 -23.00 -51.75
CA GLY A 197 -28.31 -23.40 -53.16
C GLY A 197 -26.87 -23.63 -53.63
N ALA A 198 -25.98 -24.04 -52.72
CA ALA A 198 -24.59 -24.36 -53.03
C ALA A 198 -24.49 -25.50 -54.06
N THR A 199 -23.50 -25.39 -54.94
CA THR A 199 -23.20 -26.41 -55.95
C THR A 199 -22.49 -27.61 -55.34
N VAL A 200 -22.53 -28.77 -55.99
CA VAL A 200 -21.84 -29.98 -55.54
C VAL A 200 -20.33 -29.76 -55.26
N PRO A 201 -19.56 -29.07 -56.13
CA PRO A 201 -18.15 -28.77 -55.82
C PRO A 201 -17.96 -27.92 -54.57
N GLU A 202 -18.80 -26.91 -54.34
CA GLU A 202 -18.72 -26.07 -53.13
C GLU A 202 -19.04 -26.88 -51.87
N CYS A 203 -20.03 -27.77 -51.95
CA CYS A 203 -20.37 -28.68 -50.84
C CYS A 203 -19.22 -29.65 -50.57
N ARG A 204 -18.57 -30.17 -51.62
CA ARG A 204 -17.43 -31.07 -51.52
C ARG A 204 -16.26 -30.40 -50.80
N ASP A 205 -15.88 -29.21 -51.27
CA ASP A 205 -14.78 -28.44 -50.68
C ASP A 205 -15.04 -28.11 -49.21
N ALA A 206 -16.29 -27.81 -48.85
CA ALA A 206 -16.70 -27.54 -47.47
C ALA A 206 -16.70 -28.80 -46.59
N ILE A 207 -17.20 -29.95 -47.06
CA ILE A 207 -17.15 -31.22 -46.31
C ILE A 207 -15.70 -31.66 -46.11
N ASP A 208 -14.88 -31.60 -47.17
CA ASP A 208 -13.47 -32.00 -47.10
C ASP A 208 -12.68 -31.05 -46.16
N GLY A 209 -12.98 -29.75 -46.18
CA GLY A 209 -12.42 -28.77 -45.24
C GLY A 209 -12.82 -29.08 -43.79
N LEU A 210 -14.11 -29.24 -43.52
CA LEU A 210 -14.65 -29.61 -42.21
C LEU A 210 -13.99 -30.89 -41.66
N ARG A 211 -13.86 -31.92 -42.49
CA ARG A 211 -13.21 -33.19 -42.08
C ARG A 211 -11.75 -33.01 -41.75
N SER A 212 -11.03 -32.19 -42.53
CA SER A 212 -9.62 -31.88 -42.25
C SER A 212 -9.48 -31.14 -40.92
N ASP A 213 -10.27 -30.09 -40.71
CA ASP A 213 -10.24 -29.28 -39.50
C ASP A 213 -10.57 -30.13 -38.25
N ALA A 214 -11.61 -30.95 -38.33
CA ALA A 214 -11.99 -31.86 -37.25
C ALA A 214 -10.94 -32.96 -36.98
N THR A 215 -10.26 -33.42 -38.03
CA THR A 215 -9.16 -34.39 -37.88
C THR A 215 -8.00 -33.78 -37.10
N ASP A 216 -7.58 -32.57 -37.47
CA ASP A 216 -6.48 -31.88 -36.80
C ASP A 216 -6.81 -31.57 -35.33
N GLU A 217 -8.06 -31.18 -35.02
CA GLU A 217 -8.50 -30.96 -33.63
C GLU A 217 -8.52 -32.25 -32.81
N ILE A 218 -9.05 -33.35 -33.37
CA ILE A 218 -9.14 -34.63 -32.66
C ILE A 218 -7.75 -35.24 -32.47
N GLU A 219 -6.85 -35.14 -33.45
CA GLU A 219 -5.43 -35.55 -33.29
C GLU A 219 -4.75 -34.76 -32.18
N THR A 220 -5.03 -33.46 -32.08
CA THR A 220 -4.53 -32.61 -30.98
C THR A 220 -5.07 -33.09 -29.63
N ALA A 221 -6.37 -33.37 -29.54
CA ALA A 221 -6.99 -33.89 -28.32
C ALA A 221 -6.39 -35.24 -27.88
N ILE A 222 -6.15 -36.17 -28.83
CA ILE A 222 -5.43 -37.43 -28.58
C ILE A 222 -4.03 -37.14 -28.02
N GLY A 223 -3.30 -36.20 -28.63
CA GLY A 223 -1.98 -35.75 -28.17
C GLY A 223 -2.01 -35.24 -26.72
N THR A 224 -2.96 -34.38 -26.39
CA THR A 224 -3.14 -33.82 -25.04
C THR A 224 -3.41 -34.91 -24.00
N VAL A 225 -4.33 -35.85 -24.27
CA VAL A 225 -4.61 -36.96 -23.32
C VAL A 225 -3.38 -37.88 -23.16
N ARG A 226 -2.61 -38.12 -24.23
CA ARG A 226 -1.33 -38.86 -24.11
C ARG A 226 -0.31 -38.11 -23.25
N GLU A 227 -0.27 -36.79 -23.32
CA GLU A 227 0.65 -35.97 -22.52
C GLU A 227 0.29 -35.98 -21.04
N MET A 228 -1.01 -35.89 -20.70
CA MET A 228 -1.52 -36.07 -19.34
C MET A 228 -1.06 -37.39 -18.71
N GLY A 229 -1.01 -38.48 -19.48
CA GLY A 229 -0.56 -39.79 -19.02
C GLY A 229 0.97 -39.96 -18.88
N ARG A 230 1.78 -38.98 -19.30
CA ARG A 230 3.26 -39.06 -19.33
C ARG A 230 3.98 -38.30 -18.21
N GLY A 231 3.24 -37.70 -17.28
CA GLY A 231 3.81 -36.99 -16.13
C GLY A 231 4.67 -37.86 -15.20
N ASP A 232 5.17 -37.25 -14.13
CA ASP A 232 6.03 -37.92 -13.14
C ASP A 232 5.32 -39.11 -12.46
N VAL A 233 4.00 -39.01 -12.29
CA VAL A 233 3.14 -40.11 -11.85
C VAL A 233 2.57 -40.82 -13.07
N ARG A 234 2.89 -42.12 -13.20
CA ARG A 234 2.34 -42.95 -14.29
C ARG A 234 1.03 -43.58 -13.87
N PRO A 235 0.06 -43.71 -14.81
CA PRO A 235 -1.15 -44.49 -14.55
C PRO A 235 -0.79 -45.97 -14.39
N ASP A 236 -1.49 -46.65 -13.49
CA ASP A 236 -1.33 -48.09 -13.22
C ASP A 236 -1.61 -48.96 -14.46
N ASP A 237 -2.55 -48.53 -15.31
CA ASP A 237 -3.00 -49.22 -16.53
C ASP A 237 -2.80 -48.33 -17.78
N ALA A 238 -1.57 -47.88 -17.99
CA ALA A 238 -1.18 -47.09 -19.16
C ALA A 238 -1.52 -47.79 -20.50
N ASP A 239 -1.45 -49.12 -20.54
CA ASP A 239 -1.73 -49.91 -21.74
C ASP A 239 -3.22 -49.86 -22.13
N ALA A 240 -4.13 -49.72 -21.18
CA ALA A 240 -5.55 -49.55 -21.48
C ALA A 240 -5.85 -48.15 -22.04
N VAL A 241 -5.26 -47.11 -21.45
CA VAL A 241 -5.38 -45.73 -21.94
C VAL A 241 -4.87 -45.60 -23.37
N GLU A 242 -3.66 -46.12 -23.66
CA GLU A 242 -3.10 -46.06 -25.02
C GLU A 242 -3.95 -46.84 -26.02
N ARG A 243 -4.53 -47.98 -25.63
CA ARG A 243 -5.44 -48.74 -26.50
C ARG A 243 -6.69 -47.94 -26.87
N ASP A 244 -7.30 -47.24 -25.90
CA ASP A 244 -8.47 -46.40 -26.16
C ASP A 244 -8.09 -45.27 -27.15
N LEU A 245 -6.88 -44.70 -27.05
CA LEU A 245 -6.38 -43.67 -27.98
C LEU A 245 -6.04 -44.23 -29.37
N GLU A 246 -5.48 -45.44 -29.48
CA GLU A 246 -5.27 -46.14 -30.76
C GLU A 246 -6.62 -46.48 -31.46
N ASP A 247 -7.64 -46.85 -30.68
CA ASP A 247 -8.99 -47.07 -31.18
C ASP A 247 -9.63 -45.75 -31.68
N ALA A 248 -9.32 -44.62 -31.02
CA ALA A 248 -9.73 -43.29 -31.48
C ALA A 248 -9.09 -42.91 -32.82
N GLU A 249 -7.78 -43.13 -32.99
CA GLU A 249 -7.07 -42.91 -34.26
C GLU A 249 -7.68 -43.77 -35.38
N THR A 250 -7.97 -45.05 -35.10
CA THR A 250 -8.59 -45.97 -36.06
C THR A 250 -9.99 -45.50 -36.49
N ALA A 251 -10.77 -44.92 -35.58
CA ALA A 251 -12.07 -44.33 -35.90
C ALA A 251 -11.91 -43.03 -36.71
N LEU A 252 -10.90 -42.23 -36.40
CA LEU A 252 -10.59 -40.98 -37.09
C LEU A 252 -10.20 -41.22 -38.56
N GLU A 253 -9.39 -42.24 -38.84
CA GLU A 253 -9.03 -42.68 -40.21
C GLU A 253 -10.25 -43.03 -41.08
N ARG A 254 -11.40 -43.35 -40.45
CA ARG A 254 -12.67 -43.68 -41.11
C ARG A 254 -13.67 -42.52 -41.12
N TYR A 255 -13.29 -41.34 -40.63
CA TYR A 255 -14.16 -40.18 -40.41
C TYR A 255 -15.33 -40.48 -39.44
N GLU A 256 -15.13 -41.39 -38.49
CA GLU A 256 -16.09 -41.71 -37.43
C GLU A 256 -15.86 -40.82 -36.19
N PHE A 257 -15.98 -39.50 -36.36
CA PHE A 257 -15.59 -38.50 -35.35
C PHE A 257 -16.27 -38.70 -33.98
N GLY A 258 -17.56 -39.05 -33.95
CA GLY A 258 -18.26 -39.33 -32.70
C GLY A 258 -17.68 -40.51 -31.91
N THR A 259 -17.26 -41.57 -32.61
CA THR A 259 -16.61 -42.74 -32.00
C THR A 259 -15.20 -42.37 -31.52
N ALA A 260 -14.45 -41.59 -32.31
CA ALA A 260 -13.12 -41.12 -31.92
C ALA A 260 -13.17 -40.30 -30.63
N VAL A 261 -14.10 -39.35 -30.54
CA VAL A 261 -14.33 -38.53 -29.33
C VAL A 261 -14.76 -39.39 -28.14
N GLU A 262 -15.65 -40.36 -28.32
CA GLU A 262 -16.05 -41.28 -27.25
C GLU A 262 -14.84 -42.02 -26.66
N ARG A 263 -13.94 -42.53 -27.51
CA ARG A 263 -12.73 -43.23 -27.09
C ARG A 263 -11.73 -42.32 -26.37
N ILE A 264 -11.56 -41.07 -26.82
CA ILE A 264 -10.71 -40.07 -26.14
C ILE A 264 -11.25 -39.76 -24.74
N LEU A 265 -12.57 -39.59 -24.61
CA LEU A 265 -13.21 -39.33 -23.32
C LEU A 265 -13.10 -40.53 -22.37
N GLU A 266 -13.25 -41.77 -22.87
CA GLU A 266 -13.00 -42.99 -22.09
C GLU A 266 -11.55 -43.07 -21.58
N ALA A 267 -10.58 -42.74 -22.43
CA ALA A 267 -9.16 -42.69 -22.06
C ALA A 267 -8.90 -41.63 -20.97
N ARG A 268 -9.48 -40.43 -21.14
CA ARG A 268 -9.39 -39.32 -20.17
C ARG A 268 -10.01 -39.69 -18.81
N ASP A 269 -11.22 -40.23 -18.80
CA ASP A 269 -11.91 -40.63 -17.57
C ASP A 269 -11.12 -41.70 -16.83
N ARG A 270 -10.53 -42.66 -17.56
CA ARG A 270 -9.64 -43.68 -16.99
C ARG A 270 -8.37 -43.09 -16.37
N LEU A 271 -7.78 -42.05 -16.97
CA LEU A 271 -6.65 -41.32 -16.36
C LEU A 271 -7.09 -40.60 -15.09
N ARG A 272 -8.21 -39.87 -15.14
CA ARG A 272 -8.77 -39.14 -14.00
C ARG A 272 -9.01 -40.07 -12.81
N ASP A 273 -9.63 -41.21 -13.05
CA ASP A 273 -9.94 -42.17 -11.98
C ASP A 273 -8.66 -42.74 -11.35
N GLN A 274 -7.62 -43.01 -12.14
CA GLN A 274 -6.35 -43.52 -11.64
C GLN A 274 -5.52 -42.48 -10.88
N PHE A 275 -5.58 -41.21 -11.29
CA PHE A 275 -4.86 -40.13 -10.62
C PHE A 275 -5.58 -39.57 -9.40
N SER A 276 -6.89 -39.79 -9.26
CA SER A 276 -7.72 -39.21 -8.18
C SER A 276 -7.13 -39.38 -6.78
N GLY A 277 -6.72 -40.60 -6.41
CA GLY A 277 -6.15 -40.85 -5.08
C GLY A 277 -4.80 -40.16 -4.87
N SER A 278 -3.93 -40.15 -5.88
CA SER A 278 -2.63 -39.46 -5.80
C SER A 278 -2.78 -37.94 -5.76
N PHE A 279 -3.74 -37.40 -6.52
CA PHE A 279 -4.08 -35.98 -6.54
C PHE A 279 -4.62 -35.51 -5.19
N GLU A 280 -5.61 -36.20 -4.64
CA GLU A 280 -6.16 -35.86 -3.32
C GLU A 280 -5.09 -35.93 -2.23
N SER A 281 -4.25 -36.97 -2.24
CA SER A 281 -3.15 -37.12 -1.28
C SER A 281 -2.12 -36.01 -1.40
N GLU A 282 -1.66 -35.67 -2.61
CA GLU A 282 -0.65 -34.63 -2.82
C GLU A 282 -1.19 -33.24 -2.47
N ARG A 283 -2.46 -32.97 -2.82
CA ARG A 283 -3.15 -31.72 -2.47
C ARG A 283 -3.32 -31.59 -0.95
N GLU A 284 -3.68 -32.67 -0.26
CA GLU A 284 -3.77 -32.69 1.21
C GLU A 284 -2.41 -32.41 1.87
N SER A 285 -1.34 -33.07 1.43
CA SER A 285 0.03 -32.82 1.94
C SER A 285 0.51 -31.37 1.75
N LEU A 286 0.15 -30.72 0.63
CA LEU A 286 0.47 -29.30 0.40
C LEU A 286 -0.30 -28.38 1.36
N LEU A 287 -1.60 -28.63 1.52
CA LEU A 287 -2.45 -27.85 2.43
C LEU A 287 -2.03 -28.05 3.89
N ASP A 288 -1.64 -29.26 4.27
CA ASP A 288 -1.13 -29.56 5.62
C ASP A 288 0.18 -28.81 5.91
N LEU A 289 1.07 -28.67 4.92
CA LEU A 289 2.28 -27.86 5.06
C LEU A 289 1.95 -26.36 5.18
N ILE A 290 1.03 -25.83 4.36
CA ILE A 290 0.57 -24.43 4.47
C ILE A 290 -0.02 -24.14 5.85
N ASP A 291 -0.92 -25.01 6.30
CA ASP A 291 -1.57 -24.93 7.61
C ASP A 291 -0.58 -25.12 8.78
N ALA A 292 0.54 -25.82 8.56
CA ALA A 292 1.66 -25.85 9.50
C ALA A 292 2.40 -24.50 9.58
N VAL A 293 2.56 -23.79 8.46
CA VAL A 293 3.12 -22.42 8.42
C VAL A 293 2.24 -21.47 9.23
N ASP A 294 0.94 -21.44 8.94
CA ASP A 294 -0.01 -20.55 9.61
C ASP A 294 -0.07 -20.77 11.12
N ARG A 295 0.04 -22.02 11.56
CA ARG A 295 0.02 -22.36 12.99
C ARG A 295 1.31 -22.02 13.73
N ALA A 296 2.44 -21.94 13.01
CA ALA A 296 3.73 -21.65 13.63
C ALA A 296 3.84 -20.18 14.09
N ASP A 297 3.03 -19.27 13.53
CA ASP A 297 2.96 -17.84 13.89
C ASP A 297 4.35 -17.19 13.78
N VAL A 298 4.99 -17.37 12.62
CA VAL A 298 6.36 -16.91 12.33
C VAL A 298 6.40 -15.56 11.62
N ASP A 299 5.25 -14.96 11.29
CA ASP A 299 5.09 -13.73 10.51
C ASP A 299 5.92 -12.55 11.03
N ALA A 300 6.12 -12.48 12.35
CA ALA A 300 6.92 -11.43 12.98
C ALA A 300 8.44 -11.57 12.75
N TYR A 301 8.88 -12.73 12.27
CA TYR A 301 10.29 -13.13 12.17
C TYR A 301 10.73 -13.49 10.74
N VAL A 302 9.86 -13.28 9.76
CA VAL A 302 10.13 -13.53 8.34
C VAL A 302 9.69 -12.33 7.51
N ASP A 303 10.24 -12.19 6.31
CA ASP A 303 9.80 -11.15 5.37
C ASP A 303 8.36 -11.40 4.91
N ALA A 304 7.57 -10.33 4.79
CA ALA A 304 6.17 -10.40 4.34
C ALA A 304 6.01 -11.03 2.94
N GLU A 305 7.04 -10.95 2.08
CA GLU A 305 7.06 -11.59 0.76
C GLU A 305 6.88 -13.11 0.84
N TYR A 306 7.42 -13.77 1.89
CA TYR A 306 7.26 -15.21 2.05
C TYR A 306 5.83 -15.59 2.44
N VAL A 307 5.17 -14.79 3.29
CA VAL A 307 3.77 -15.00 3.67
C VAL A 307 2.85 -14.79 2.47
N ASP A 308 3.06 -13.70 1.71
CA ASP A 308 2.33 -13.44 0.47
C ASP A 308 2.51 -14.58 -0.56
N ASP A 309 3.70 -15.19 -0.62
CA ASP A 309 3.98 -16.34 -1.48
C ASP A 309 3.23 -17.61 -1.03
N VAL A 310 3.13 -17.87 0.28
CA VAL A 310 2.34 -19.00 0.82
C VAL A 310 0.86 -18.84 0.48
N ASP A 311 0.27 -17.66 0.71
CA ASP A 311 -1.13 -17.35 0.38
C ASP A 311 -1.42 -17.51 -1.14
N ARG A 312 -0.47 -17.07 -1.97
CA ARG A 312 -0.56 -17.22 -3.42
C ARG A 312 -0.54 -18.69 -3.83
N ILE A 313 0.33 -19.48 -3.22
CA ILE A 313 0.44 -20.92 -3.49
C ILE A 313 -0.80 -21.65 -3.00
N GLU A 314 -1.34 -21.31 -1.82
CA GLU A 314 -2.61 -21.86 -1.33
C GLU A 314 -3.73 -21.64 -2.35
N SER A 315 -3.90 -20.40 -2.82
CA SER A 315 -4.89 -20.07 -3.84
C SER A 315 -4.70 -20.85 -5.15
N GLU A 316 -3.45 -21.11 -5.55
CA GLU A 316 -3.13 -21.92 -6.72
C GLU A 316 -3.54 -23.39 -6.49
N VAL A 317 -3.16 -23.99 -5.36
CA VAL A 317 -3.51 -25.37 -5.00
C VAL A 317 -5.01 -25.57 -4.83
N GLU A 318 -5.71 -24.61 -4.22
CA GLU A 318 -7.17 -24.67 -4.06
C GLU A 318 -7.93 -24.55 -5.38
N SER A 319 -7.35 -23.89 -6.39
CA SER A 319 -7.97 -23.75 -7.72
C SER A 319 -7.89 -25.02 -8.57
N LEU A 320 -7.01 -25.95 -8.20
CA LEU A 320 -6.88 -27.25 -8.85
C LEU A 320 -7.90 -28.21 -8.25
N ASP A 321 -8.89 -28.57 -9.07
CA ASP A 321 -10.04 -29.41 -8.67
C ASP A 321 -10.10 -30.74 -9.47
N SER A 322 -9.19 -30.95 -10.42
CA SER A 322 -9.20 -32.11 -11.30
C SER A 322 -8.00 -33.01 -11.06
N ALA A 323 -8.26 -34.32 -10.98
CA ALA A 323 -7.20 -35.32 -10.84
C ALA A 323 -6.21 -35.35 -12.02
N LEU A 324 -6.58 -34.78 -13.17
CA LEU A 324 -5.68 -34.65 -14.32
C LEU A 324 -4.63 -33.53 -14.12
N ASP A 325 -4.83 -32.67 -13.12
CA ASP A 325 -3.96 -31.54 -12.79
C ASP A 325 -2.85 -31.97 -11.81
N LEU A 326 -2.70 -33.28 -11.57
CA LEU A 326 -1.67 -33.85 -10.69
C LEU A 326 -0.26 -33.42 -11.09
N ALA A 327 0.02 -33.28 -12.39
CA ALA A 327 1.31 -32.77 -12.85
C ALA A 327 1.50 -31.28 -12.57
N GLU A 328 0.41 -30.52 -12.44
CA GLU A 328 0.45 -29.09 -12.13
C GLU A 328 0.81 -28.87 -10.66
N LEU A 329 0.42 -29.78 -9.74
CA LEU A 329 0.79 -29.75 -8.32
C LEU A 329 2.30 -29.83 -8.06
N SER A 330 3.09 -30.37 -8.99
CA SER A 330 4.55 -30.44 -8.87
C SER A 330 5.20 -29.06 -8.72
N ARG A 331 4.60 -28.01 -9.30
CA ARG A 331 5.10 -26.65 -9.22
C ARG A 331 4.79 -25.98 -7.87
N PRO A 332 3.52 -25.92 -7.41
CA PRO A 332 3.19 -25.52 -6.05
C PRO A 332 4.00 -26.25 -4.98
N ARG A 333 4.23 -27.56 -5.14
CA ARG A 333 5.12 -28.35 -4.26
C ARG A 333 6.53 -27.80 -4.17
N ALA A 334 7.17 -27.60 -5.32
CA ALA A 334 8.55 -27.12 -5.37
C ALA A 334 8.65 -25.68 -4.83
N ASP A 335 7.69 -24.84 -5.18
CA ASP A 335 7.64 -23.45 -4.74
C ASP A 335 7.40 -23.36 -3.23
N LEU A 336 6.43 -24.08 -2.68
CA LEU A 336 6.12 -24.11 -1.24
C LEU A 336 7.30 -24.63 -0.43
N ARG A 337 7.90 -25.76 -0.84
CA ARG A 337 9.07 -26.33 -0.17
C ARG A 337 10.21 -25.32 -0.10
N ARG A 338 10.48 -24.62 -1.22
CA ARG A 338 11.52 -23.59 -1.27
C ARG A 338 11.20 -22.44 -0.32
N THR A 339 9.98 -21.91 -0.38
CA THR A 339 9.53 -20.81 0.50
C THR A 339 9.66 -21.18 1.98
N CYS A 340 9.19 -22.37 2.39
CA CYS A 340 9.32 -22.86 3.75
C CYS A 340 10.79 -22.96 4.21
N ILE A 341 11.68 -23.47 3.35
CA ILE A 341 13.11 -23.56 3.67
C ILE A 341 13.76 -22.16 3.78
N ASP A 342 13.41 -21.26 2.87
CA ASP A 342 13.90 -19.87 2.86
C ASP A 342 13.45 -19.11 4.13
N MET A 343 12.23 -19.33 4.62
CA MET A 343 11.74 -18.80 5.90
C MET A 343 12.63 -19.24 7.07
N ILE A 344 12.94 -20.54 7.17
CA ILE A 344 13.85 -21.07 8.21
C ILE A 344 15.25 -20.47 8.07
N ALA A 345 15.77 -20.35 6.84
CA ALA A 345 17.08 -19.75 6.60
C ALA A 345 17.16 -18.27 7.03
N THR A 346 16.07 -17.52 6.89
CA THR A 346 15.97 -16.14 7.41
C THR A 346 15.94 -16.13 8.93
N MET A 347 15.11 -16.97 9.55
CA MET A 347 15.04 -17.08 11.01
C MET A 347 16.38 -17.50 11.64
N GLU A 348 17.10 -18.46 11.04
CA GLU A 348 18.45 -18.85 11.48
C GLU A 348 19.42 -17.67 11.40
N ARG A 349 19.40 -16.91 10.31
CA ARG A 349 20.29 -15.75 10.11
C ARG A 349 20.02 -14.65 11.13
N ASP A 350 18.75 -14.32 11.35
CA ASP A 350 18.36 -13.28 12.30
C ASP A 350 18.75 -13.69 13.73
N LEU A 351 18.61 -14.97 14.07
CA LEU A 351 19.03 -15.50 15.37
C LEU A 351 20.55 -15.42 15.52
N GLU A 352 21.31 -15.78 14.48
CA GLU A 352 22.77 -15.65 14.49
C GLU A 352 23.23 -14.21 14.67
N ASP A 353 22.53 -13.25 14.05
CA ASP A 353 22.82 -11.83 14.16
C ASP A 353 22.51 -11.30 15.58
N ASP A 354 21.37 -11.64 16.15
CA ASP A 354 21.01 -11.28 17.53
C ASP A 354 21.97 -11.90 18.55
N VAL A 355 22.30 -13.19 18.38
CA VAL A 355 23.27 -13.90 19.24
C VAL A 355 24.66 -13.27 19.13
N ARG A 356 25.09 -12.84 17.94
CA ARG A 356 26.36 -12.16 17.75
C ARG A 356 26.40 -10.84 18.51
N THR A 357 25.36 -10.03 18.42
CA THR A 357 25.21 -8.80 19.20
C THR A 357 25.34 -9.08 20.71
N LEU A 358 24.66 -10.13 21.19
CA LEU A 358 24.72 -10.53 22.61
C LEU A 358 26.09 -11.07 23.04
N ARG A 359 26.82 -11.77 22.16
CA ARG A 359 28.18 -12.29 22.44
C ARG A 359 29.24 -11.18 22.50
N GLU A 360 29.06 -10.13 21.70
CA GLU A 360 29.99 -9.00 21.64
C GLU A 360 29.79 -8.03 22.82
N ALA A 361 28.61 -8.04 23.44
CA ALA A 361 28.28 -7.20 24.57
C ALA A 361 28.83 -7.73 25.91
N ASP A 362 29.21 -6.80 26.81
CA ASP A 362 29.63 -7.11 28.17
C ASP A 362 28.40 -7.39 29.07
N LEU A 363 27.89 -8.62 29.02
CA LEU A 363 26.66 -9.01 29.71
C LEU A 363 26.91 -9.54 31.13
N PRO A 364 26.13 -9.10 32.14
CA PRO A 364 26.22 -9.65 33.49
C PRO A 364 25.92 -11.16 33.53
N PRO A 365 26.55 -11.93 34.44
CA PRO A 365 26.28 -13.35 34.60
C PRO A 365 24.79 -13.67 34.80
N GLY A 366 24.28 -14.62 34.01
CA GLY A 366 22.89 -15.08 34.10
C GLY A 366 21.86 -14.14 33.48
N TYR A 367 22.27 -13.09 32.76
CA TYR A 367 21.34 -12.24 31.98
C TYR A 367 20.84 -12.93 30.71
N TYR A 368 21.72 -13.64 30.01
CA TYR A 368 21.41 -14.38 28.79
C TYR A 368 22.01 -15.78 28.85
N ALA A 369 21.25 -16.76 28.38
CA ALA A 369 21.70 -18.12 28.13
C ALA A 369 21.46 -18.40 26.65
N GLU A 370 22.52 -18.75 25.93
CA GLU A 370 22.44 -19.03 24.51
C GLU A 370 21.53 -20.25 24.25
N PRO A 371 20.51 -20.13 23.39
CA PRO A 371 19.65 -21.24 23.02
C PRO A 371 20.43 -22.39 22.38
N GLU A 372 20.01 -23.63 22.65
CA GLU A 372 20.69 -24.84 22.10
C GLU A 372 20.61 -24.93 20.57
N VAL A 373 19.63 -24.26 19.96
CA VAL A 373 19.42 -24.22 18.50
C VAL A 373 20.44 -23.39 17.73
N VAL A 374 21.27 -22.60 18.42
CA VAL A 374 22.28 -21.77 17.78
C VAL A 374 23.39 -22.63 17.15
N GLY A 375 23.56 -22.52 15.84
CA GLY A 375 24.58 -23.26 15.08
C GLY A 375 24.16 -24.68 14.69
N GLU A 376 22.90 -25.04 14.91
CA GLU A 376 22.28 -26.19 14.23
C GLU A 376 22.16 -25.90 12.72
N ARG A 377 21.96 -26.95 11.92
CA ARG A 377 21.89 -26.87 10.45
C ARG A 377 20.52 -27.31 9.95
N PHE A 378 19.47 -26.57 10.33
CA PHE A 378 18.10 -27.00 10.02
C PHE A 378 17.78 -26.91 8.53
N VAL A 379 18.33 -25.92 7.82
CA VAL A 379 18.14 -25.79 6.36
C VAL A 379 18.62 -27.05 5.62
N ASP A 380 19.83 -27.53 5.92
CA ASP A 380 20.36 -28.75 5.30
C ASP A 380 19.52 -29.99 5.64
N GLU A 381 18.99 -30.05 6.88
CA GLU A 381 18.12 -31.16 7.30
C GLU A 381 16.81 -31.17 6.52
N LEU A 382 16.17 -30.01 6.35
CA LEU A 382 14.90 -29.87 5.61
C LEU A 382 15.09 -30.10 4.10
N GLU A 383 16.24 -29.72 3.54
CA GLU A 383 16.59 -30.02 2.14
C GLU A 383 16.73 -31.53 1.86
N GLU A 384 16.99 -32.36 2.87
CA GLU A 384 17.07 -33.83 2.70
C GLU A 384 15.70 -34.53 2.76
N ILE A 385 14.63 -33.84 3.15
CA ILE A 385 13.29 -34.43 3.32
C ILE A 385 12.45 -34.25 2.04
N ASP A 386 12.25 -35.33 1.30
CA ASP A 386 11.47 -35.31 0.05
C ASP A 386 9.95 -35.44 0.25
N ASP A 387 9.53 -36.10 1.32
CA ASP A 387 8.14 -36.34 1.68
C ASP A 387 7.54 -35.09 2.34
N LEU A 388 6.43 -34.59 1.79
CA LEU A 388 5.85 -33.32 2.25
C LEU A 388 5.29 -33.40 3.66
N ASP A 389 4.66 -34.52 4.04
CA ASP A 389 4.11 -34.68 5.39
C ASP A 389 5.24 -34.69 6.42
N ALA A 390 6.31 -35.45 6.16
CA ALA A 390 7.50 -35.44 6.99
C ALA A 390 8.19 -34.07 7.04
N LEU A 391 8.17 -33.34 5.92
CA LEU A 391 8.70 -31.97 5.85
C LEU A 391 7.87 -31.03 6.72
N ALA A 392 6.54 -31.10 6.65
CA ALA A 392 5.63 -30.25 7.43
C ALA A 392 5.82 -30.47 8.94
N ASP A 393 5.88 -31.72 9.38
CA ASP A 393 6.14 -32.07 10.78
C ASP A 393 7.47 -31.49 11.26
N ARG A 394 8.55 -31.72 10.49
CA ARG A 394 9.89 -31.27 10.89
C ARG A 394 10.03 -29.75 10.81
N TRP A 395 9.49 -29.13 9.77
CA TRP A 395 9.49 -27.69 9.60
C TRP A 395 8.78 -27.00 10.76
N SER A 396 7.60 -27.49 11.17
CA SER A 396 6.85 -26.92 12.30
C SER A 396 7.62 -26.99 13.62
N GLU A 397 8.31 -28.10 13.86
CA GLU A 397 9.15 -28.29 15.04
C GLU A 397 10.33 -27.30 15.06
N VAL A 398 11.00 -27.11 13.93
CA VAL A 398 12.13 -26.18 13.78
C VAL A 398 11.65 -24.73 13.88
N ALA A 399 10.60 -24.36 13.16
CA ALA A 399 10.01 -23.03 13.16
C ALA A 399 9.64 -22.59 14.59
N THR A 400 9.01 -23.47 15.36
CA THR A 400 8.65 -23.20 16.76
C THR A 400 9.89 -22.95 17.62
N GLN A 401 10.93 -23.78 17.48
CA GLN A 401 12.16 -23.62 18.25
C GLN A 401 12.91 -22.34 17.90
N LEU A 402 12.99 -22.00 16.61
CA LEU A 402 13.62 -20.76 16.15
C LEU A 402 12.83 -19.53 16.57
N ARG A 403 11.49 -19.56 16.47
CA ARG A 403 10.63 -18.46 16.94
C ARG A 403 10.85 -18.16 18.42
N ASP A 404 10.81 -19.19 19.27
CA ASP A 404 10.98 -19.01 20.73
C ASP A 404 12.40 -18.50 21.07
N ALA A 405 13.41 -18.96 20.32
CA ALA A 405 14.79 -18.49 20.45
C ALA A 405 14.95 -17.03 19.99
N LEU A 406 14.36 -16.67 18.84
CA LEU A 406 14.35 -15.32 18.28
C LEU A 406 13.62 -14.34 19.18
N GLU A 407 12.45 -14.68 19.71
CA GLU A 407 11.71 -13.81 20.64
C GLU A 407 12.60 -13.41 21.82
N THR A 408 13.33 -14.38 22.37
CA THR A 408 14.23 -14.16 23.50
C THR A 408 15.49 -13.38 23.09
N ALA A 409 16.13 -13.78 21.99
CA ALA A 409 17.39 -13.20 21.53
C ALA A 409 17.19 -11.77 21.01
N ASN A 410 16.20 -11.54 20.16
CA ASN A 410 15.86 -10.23 19.59
C ASN A 410 15.56 -9.20 20.68
N THR A 411 14.69 -9.56 21.64
CA THR A 411 14.35 -8.66 22.75
C THR A 411 15.61 -8.26 23.53
N LYS A 412 16.48 -9.23 23.86
CA LYS A 412 17.70 -8.95 24.62
C LYS A 412 18.74 -8.20 23.79
N ALA A 413 18.90 -8.53 22.52
CA ALA A 413 19.82 -7.88 21.60
C ALA A 413 19.44 -6.42 21.40
N ALA A 414 18.15 -6.14 21.16
CA ALA A 414 17.62 -4.78 21.06
C ALA A 414 17.84 -3.97 22.35
N VAL A 415 17.63 -4.59 23.53
CA VAL A 415 17.89 -3.95 24.83
C VAL A 415 19.37 -3.59 24.98
N VAL A 416 20.26 -4.49 24.58
CA VAL A 416 21.71 -4.31 24.71
C VAL A 416 22.24 -3.28 23.73
N ASP A 417 21.78 -3.31 22.47
CA ASP A 417 22.19 -2.37 21.42
C ASP A 417 21.76 -0.94 21.76
N ALA A 418 20.54 -0.78 22.30
CA ALA A 418 20.02 0.51 22.74
C ALA A 418 20.43 0.90 24.16
N TYR A 419 21.12 0.06 24.94
CA TYR A 419 21.30 0.27 26.38
C TYR A 419 21.99 1.60 26.71
N ASP A 420 23.03 1.96 25.98
CA ASP A 420 23.83 3.14 26.26
C ASP A 420 23.04 4.45 26.05
N ASP A 421 22.05 4.46 25.15
CA ASP A 421 21.18 5.61 24.93
C ASP A 421 20.20 5.85 26.10
N VAL A 422 20.03 4.85 26.97
CA VAL A 422 18.94 4.76 27.95
C VAL A 422 19.49 4.78 29.37
N ALA A 423 20.67 4.23 29.57
CA ALA A 423 21.36 4.20 30.85
C ALA A 423 21.47 5.60 31.47
N ASP A 424 21.82 6.62 30.68
CA ASP A 424 21.91 8.01 31.12
C ASP A 424 20.55 8.57 31.59
N THR A 425 19.46 8.17 30.92
CA THR A 425 18.09 8.58 31.29
C THR A 425 17.65 7.92 32.59
N ILE A 426 17.96 6.63 32.76
CA ILE A 426 17.71 5.88 34.00
C ILE A 426 18.50 6.52 35.15
N GLU A 427 19.78 6.78 34.95
CA GLU A 427 20.66 7.39 35.96
C GLU A 427 20.16 8.78 36.37
N THR A 428 19.90 9.66 35.40
CA THR A 428 19.40 11.03 35.66
C THR A 428 18.07 11.01 36.43
N THR A 429 17.17 10.08 36.08
CA THR A 429 15.86 9.99 36.73
C THR A 429 15.98 9.41 38.13
N LEU A 430 16.82 8.39 38.33
CA LEU A 430 17.18 7.89 39.66
C LEU A 430 17.81 8.98 40.54
N GLU A 431 18.62 9.86 39.97
CA GLU A 431 19.22 10.98 40.70
C GLU A 431 18.22 12.04 41.13
N ARG A 432 17.26 12.36 40.25
CA ARG A 432 16.25 13.38 40.50
C ARG A 432 15.13 12.90 41.41
N GLU A 433 14.66 11.68 41.22
CA GLU A 433 13.39 11.19 41.79
C GLU A 433 13.58 10.04 42.78
N GLY A 434 14.76 9.40 42.79
CA GLY A 434 15.06 8.27 43.67
C GLY A 434 14.46 6.92 43.22
N GLU A 435 13.54 6.94 42.25
CA GLU A 435 12.99 5.75 41.61
C GLU A 435 12.74 5.97 40.10
N VAL A 436 12.76 4.88 39.33
CA VAL A 436 12.46 4.86 37.89
C VAL A 436 11.52 3.70 37.59
N THR A 437 10.43 3.99 36.90
CA THR A 437 9.44 3.01 36.48
C THR A 437 9.49 2.79 34.96
N GLY A 438 8.80 1.75 34.47
CA GLY A 438 8.71 1.51 33.03
C GLY A 438 8.05 2.65 32.24
N ASP A 439 7.18 3.45 32.85
CA ASP A 439 6.48 4.57 32.18
C ASP A 439 7.40 5.79 31.98
N ASP A 440 8.50 5.87 32.73
CA ASP A 440 9.49 6.95 32.64
C ASP A 440 10.45 6.76 31.46
N LEU A 441 10.38 5.59 30.83
CA LEU A 441 11.29 5.13 29.78
C LEU A 441 10.57 5.09 28.42
N PRO A 442 11.02 5.85 27.39
CA PRO A 442 10.33 5.98 26.11
C PRO A 442 10.54 4.78 25.16
N MET A 443 10.45 3.56 25.68
CA MET A 443 10.66 2.32 24.91
C MET A 443 9.74 1.19 25.37
N ARG A 444 9.71 0.15 24.54
CA ARG A 444 9.09 -1.13 24.88
C ARG A 444 10.05 -1.97 25.72
N HIS A 445 9.52 -2.90 26.50
CA HIS A 445 10.30 -3.81 27.35
C HIS A 445 11.19 -3.08 28.37
N ALA A 446 10.70 -1.97 28.92
CA ALA A 446 11.41 -1.14 29.90
C ALA A 446 11.89 -1.95 31.12
N ASP A 447 11.17 -3.01 31.50
CA ASP A 447 11.56 -3.97 32.54
C ASP A 447 12.92 -4.64 32.26
N GLN A 448 13.24 -4.94 30.99
CA GLN A 448 14.51 -5.54 30.61
C GLN A 448 15.67 -4.54 30.72
N PHE A 449 15.43 -3.27 30.36
CA PHE A 449 16.42 -2.19 30.54
C PHE A 449 16.71 -1.94 32.02
N LEU A 450 15.67 -1.82 32.86
CA LEU A 450 15.81 -1.66 34.31
C LEU A 450 16.51 -2.86 34.95
N GLY A 451 16.14 -4.09 34.54
CA GLY A 451 16.78 -5.32 35.01
C GLY A 451 18.25 -5.45 34.59
N LEU A 452 18.61 -4.99 33.40
CA LEU A 452 20.01 -4.93 32.95
C LEU A 452 20.80 -3.87 33.73
N TYR A 453 20.22 -2.69 33.96
CA TYR A 453 20.82 -1.62 34.76
C TYR A 453 21.11 -2.06 36.19
N PHE A 454 20.15 -2.71 36.86
CA PHE A 454 20.32 -3.28 38.19
C PHE A 454 21.49 -4.28 38.28
N ARG A 455 21.71 -5.08 37.25
CA ARG A 455 22.80 -6.08 37.24
C ARG A 455 24.17 -5.48 36.94
N ARG A 456 24.22 -4.31 36.30
CA ARG A 456 25.46 -3.59 35.96
C ARG A 456 25.91 -2.62 37.06
N ASN A 457 24.97 -2.12 37.87
CA ASN A 457 25.24 -1.06 38.85
C ASN A 457 24.93 -1.53 40.28
N ASP A 458 25.90 -1.32 41.18
CA ASP A 458 25.69 -1.50 42.62
C ASP A 458 24.87 -0.33 43.20
N GLY A 459 24.17 -0.55 44.31
CA GLY A 459 23.46 0.53 45.03
C GLY A 459 22.08 0.88 44.50
N VAL A 460 21.49 0.01 43.67
CA VAL A 460 20.09 0.08 43.22
C VAL A 460 19.37 -1.23 43.54
N GLU A 461 18.06 -1.16 43.73
CA GLU A 461 17.18 -2.31 43.96
C GLU A 461 16.13 -2.38 42.85
N PHE A 462 15.88 -3.58 42.30
CA PHE A 462 14.89 -3.81 41.24
C PHE A 462 13.81 -4.80 41.69
N ASP A 463 12.55 -4.40 41.56
CA ASP A 463 11.39 -5.28 41.72
C ASP A 463 10.88 -5.72 40.33
N PRO A 464 10.99 -7.00 39.96
CA PRO A 464 10.54 -7.49 38.67
C PRO A 464 9.01 -7.68 38.57
N ASP A 465 8.28 -7.80 39.69
CA ASP A 465 6.83 -7.96 39.69
C ASP A 465 6.12 -6.62 39.46
N VAL A 466 6.77 -5.52 39.84
CA VAL A 466 6.38 -4.15 39.55
C VAL A 466 7.63 -3.43 39.03
N PRO A 467 7.84 -3.34 37.69
CA PRO A 467 9.13 -3.00 37.07
C PRO A 467 9.60 -1.59 37.45
N VAL A 468 10.23 -1.51 38.61
CA VAL A 468 10.64 -0.28 39.28
C VAL A 468 12.04 -0.49 39.84
N LEU A 469 12.91 0.44 39.53
CA LEU A 469 14.27 0.53 40.00
C LEU A 469 14.38 1.65 41.03
N ARG A 470 14.95 1.39 42.20
CA ARG A 470 15.12 2.36 43.29
C ARG A 470 16.57 2.51 43.67
N ARG A 471 16.97 3.70 44.15
CA ARG A 471 18.24 3.87 44.84
C ARG A 471 18.19 3.09 46.17
N GLY A 472 19.21 2.28 46.46
CA GLY A 472 19.29 1.46 47.67
C GLY A 472 19.47 2.30 48.95
N ASP A 473 19.60 1.64 50.12
CA ASP A 473 19.79 2.28 51.44
C ASP A 473 20.97 3.28 51.43
N VAL A 474 20.67 4.59 51.35
CA VAL A 474 21.67 5.66 51.41
C VAL A 474 21.84 6.07 52.88
N GLU A 475 23.09 6.19 53.34
CA GLU A 475 23.37 6.74 54.68
C GLU A 475 22.84 8.18 54.78
N THR A 476 22.00 8.44 55.78
CA THR A 476 21.44 9.77 56.08
C THR A 476 22.14 10.39 57.29
N TYR A 477 22.27 11.71 57.28
CA TYR A 477 22.94 12.48 58.32
C TYR A 477 22.10 13.70 58.73
N GLU A 478 22.28 14.18 59.97
CA GLU A 478 21.68 15.44 60.43
C GLU A 478 22.53 16.63 59.96
N LEU A 479 21.88 17.63 59.34
CA LEU A 479 22.51 18.89 58.94
C LEU A 479 21.94 20.04 59.78
N ALA A 480 22.79 20.72 60.53
CA ALA A 480 22.43 21.94 61.25
C ALA A 480 22.93 23.18 60.49
N VAL A 481 22.09 24.21 60.38
CA VAL A 481 22.45 25.49 59.77
C VAL A 481 22.34 26.58 60.83
N GLU A 482 23.47 27.20 61.16
CA GLU A 482 23.57 28.35 62.06
C GLU A 482 23.48 29.64 61.25
N VAL A 483 22.43 30.41 61.48
CA VAL A 483 22.17 31.68 60.79
C VAL A 483 22.49 32.83 61.72
N THR A 484 23.27 33.81 61.25
CA THR A 484 23.61 35.04 61.98
C THR A 484 23.39 36.28 61.10
N TYR A 485 22.87 37.36 61.67
CA TYR A 485 22.77 38.68 61.04
C TYR A 485 23.89 39.59 61.55
N GLU A 486 24.47 40.40 60.67
CA GLU A 486 25.54 41.35 60.98
C GLU A 486 25.17 42.29 62.15
N ARG A 487 23.89 42.71 62.24
CA ARG A 487 23.36 43.51 63.36
C ARG A 487 22.04 42.98 63.91
N GLY A 488 21.89 43.10 65.23
CA GLY A 488 20.64 42.78 65.92
C GLY A 488 19.51 43.76 65.57
N GLY A 489 18.28 43.28 65.54
CA GLY A 489 17.09 44.09 65.23
C GLY A 489 15.78 43.48 65.72
N ASP A 490 14.69 43.79 65.01
CA ASP A 490 13.39 43.16 65.20
C ASP A 490 13.46 41.64 64.93
N VAL A 491 12.42 40.91 65.33
CA VAL A 491 12.34 39.47 65.05
C VAL A 491 12.09 39.29 63.56
N ARG A 492 12.93 38.49 62.90
CA ARG A 492 12.90 38.16 61.47
C ARG A 492 12.69 36.66 61.28
N THR A 493 12.13 36.26 60.14
CA THR A 493 11.95 34.85 59.76
C THR A 493 12.85 34.53 58.58
N ALA A 494 13.95 33.81 58.82
CA ALA A 494 14.79 33.32 57.73
C ALA A 494 14.25 31.99 57.20
N THR A 495 14.30 31.81 55.88
CA THR A 495 13.89 30.56 55.20
C THR A 495 15.12 29.89 54.61
N LEU A 496 15.28 28.60 54.88
CA LEU A 496 16.39 27.77 54.41
C LEU A 496 15.82 26.66 53.53
N GLU A 497 16.36 26.51 52.33
CA GLU A 497 15.94 25.49 51.37
C GLU A 497 17.15 24.67 50.94
N LEU A 498 17.01 23.35 50.97
CA LEU A 498 17.95 22.40 50.40
C LEU A 498 17.39 21.86 49.09
N THR A 499 18.23 21.83 48.06
CA THR A 499 17.93 21.23 46.76
C THR A 499 19.06 20.33 46.29
N ASP A 500 18.86 19.68 45.14
CA ASP A 500 19.78 18.73 44.48
C ASP A 500 19.95 17.41 45.24
N GLY A 501 19.24 16.37 44.81
CA GLY A 501 19.29 15.03 45.42
C GLY A 501 18.52 14.86 46.74
N TYR A 502 18.03 15.94 47.33
CA TYR A 502 17.11 15.97 48.48
C TYR A 502 16.45 17.35 48.55
N ALA A 503 15.14 17.42 48.79
CA ALA A 503 14.40 18.68 48.86
C ALA A 503 13.76 18.84 50.24
N ALA A 504 14.14 19.90 50.95
CA ALA A 504 13.57 20.24 52.25
C ALA A 504 13.62 21.74 52.50
N THR A 505 12.66 22.23 53.29
CA THR A 505 12.58 23.64 53.66
C THR A 505 12.41 23.76 55.17
N GLU A 506 13.20 24.62 55.78
CA GLU A 506 13.12 24.96 57.20
C GLU A 506 13.03 26.47 57.40
N THR A 507 12.39 26.89 58.49
CA THR A 507 12.25 28.32 58.82
C THR A 507 12.69 28.56 60.24
N LEU A 508 13.34 29.71 60.50
CA LEU A 508 13.77 30.08 61.84
C LEU A 508 13.46 31.54 62.16
N GLU A 509 12.93 31.79 63.35
CA GLU A 509 12.70 33.14 63.86
C GLU A 509 13.87 33.59 64.74
N THR A 510 14.52 34.70 64.40
CA THR A 510 15.60 35.27 65.22
C THR A 510 15.73 36.79 65.12
N ARG A 511 16.36 37.39 66.13
CA ARG A 511 16.76 38.81 66.12
C ARG A 511 18.19 39.05 65.68
N ILE A 512 19.05 38.02 65.78
CA ILE A 512 20.49 38.16 65.52
C ILE A 512 21.13 36.83 65.13
N ALA A 513 20.78 35.72 65.79
CA ALA A 513 21.33 34.40 65.47
C ALA A 513 20.35 33.27 65.85
N GLY A 514 20.31 32.20 65.07
CA GLY A 514 19.46 31.04 65.32
C GLY A 514 19.97 29.79 64.57
N THR A 515 19.37 28.64 64.85
CA THR A 515 19.78 27.36 64.26
C THR A 515 18.56 26.64 63.72
N ALA A 516 18.66 26.12 62.50
CA ALA A 516 17.71 25.20 61.91
C ALA A 516 18.36 23.82 61.69
N THR A 517 17.55 22.77 61.65
CA THR A 517 18.06 21.41 61.51
C THR A 517 17.25 20.65 60.47
N PHE A 518 17.93 20.03 59.52
CA PHE A 518 17.37 19.11 58.55
C PHE A 518 17.67 17.67 58.99
N PRO A 519 16.65 16.91 59.45
CA PRO A 519 16.83 15.50 59.76
C PRO A 519 16.88 14.67 58.46
N ASP A 520 17.74 13.66 58.45
CA ASP A 520 17.81 12.65 57.39
C ASP A 520 18.24 13.15 56.00
N VAL A 521 19.25 14.02 55.93
CA VAL A 521 19.84 14.46 54.66
C VAL A 521 20.73 13.34 54.08
N PRO A 522 20.51 12.88 52.84
CA PRO A 522 21.35 11.87 52.21
C PRO A 522 22.82 12.29 52.10
N ALA A 523 23.75 11.33 52.14
CA ALA A 523 25.14 11.63 51.82
C ALA A 523 25.28 12.13 50.38
N GLY A 524 25.87 13.30 50.17
CA GLY A 524 25.92 13.91 48.83
C GLY A 524 26.31 15.38 48.81
N THR A 525 26.24 15.97 47.62
CA THR A 525 26.35 17.42 47.42
C THR A 525 24.94 17.97 47.28
N HIS A 526 24.64 19.05 48.01
CA HIS A 526 23.35 19.74 48.01
C HIS A 526 23.54 21.24 47.87
N THR A 527 22.53 21.95 47.39
CA THR A 527 22.53 23.42 47.36
C THR A 527 21.68 23.94 48.51
N LEU A 528 22.26 24.82 49.34
CA LEU A 528 21.56 25.54 50.40
C LEU A 528 21.27 26.97 49.94
N ALA A 529 19.98 27.30 49.80
CA ALA A 529 19.51 28.66 49.61
C ALA A 529 18.95 29.20 50.93
N ALA A 530 19.39 30.39 51.33
CA ALA A 530 19.01 31.04 52.58
C ALA A 530 18.48 32.45 52.31
N ASP A 531 17.21 32.66 52.61
CA ASP A 531 16.52 33.95 52.51
C ASP A 531 16.44 34.60 53.90
N PRO A 532 16.92 35.85 54.08
CA PRO A 532 16.91 36.54 55.38
C PRO A 532 15.53 36.98 55.85
N GLY A 533 14.51 37.01 54.99
CA GLY A 533 13.16 37.50 55.32
C GLY A 533 13.11 38.98 55.71
N ASP A 534 14.17 39.73 55.40
CA ASP A 534 14.32 41.17 55.62
C ASP A 534 15.13 41.74 54.45
N GLU A 535 14.54 42.69 53.71
CA GLU A 535 15.09 43.29 52.49
C GLU A 535 16.39 44.09 52.76
N ASP A 536 16.66 44.46 54.01
CA ASP A 536 17.92 45.10 54.39
C ASP A 536 19.12 44.15 54.30
N PHE A 537 18.92 42.83 54.15
CA PHE A 537 19.99 41.82 54.10
C PHE A 537 19.99 41.03 52.79
N ALA A 538 21.17 40.58 52.37
CA ALA A 538 21.31 39.81 51.13
C ALA A 538 20.99 38.32 51.33
N PRO A 539 20.30 37.64 50.38
CA PRO A 539 20.17 36.19 50.39
C PRO A 539 21.53 35.51 50.13
N VAL A 540 21.67 34.29 50.61
CA VAL A 540 22.89 33.49 50.47
C VAL A 540 22.56 32.16 49.78
N GLU A 541 23.26 31.85 48.70
CA GLU A 541 23.18 30.54 48.03
C GLU A 541 24.55 29.87 48.05
N ARG A 542 24.61 28.58 48.44
CA ARG A 542 25.87 27.87 48.61
C ARG A 542 25.74 26.37 48.38
N GLU A 543 26.68 25.79 47.64
CA GLU A 543 26.87 24.34 47.56
C GLU A 543 27.51 23.79 48.84
N ILE A 544 26.91 22.75 49.41
CA ILE A 544 27.34 22.06 50.63
C ILE A 544 27.54 20.56 50.36
N ARG A 545 28.49 19.95 51.07
CA ARG A 545 28.74 18.50 51.01
C ARG A 545 28.39 17.88 52.36
N VAL A 546 27.51 16.88 52.35
CA VAL A 546 27.08 16.09 53.52
C VAL A 546 27.70 14.71 53.41
N ASP A 547 28.68 14.42 54.26
CA ASP A 547 29.34 13.11 54.38
C ASP A 547 29.40 12.62 55.84
N GLY A 548 28.59 13.25 56.70
CA GLY A 548 28.52 13.05 58.14
C GLY A 548 27.59 14.10 58.77
N GLU A 549 27.35 14.00 60.09
CA GLU A 549 26.72 15.08 60.85
C GLU A 549 27.54 16.36 60.70
N THR A 550 26.93 17.44 60.20
CA THR A 550 27.66 18.68 59.87
C THR A 550 26.88 19.93 60.26
N THR A 551 27.61 21.02 60.49
CA THR A 551 27.06 22.33 60.84
C THR A 551 27.59 23.38 59.87
N ILE A 552 26.69 24.17 59.29
CA ILE A 552 27.01 25.20 58.29
C ILE A 552 26.64 26.58 58.83
N ASP A 553 27.58 27.51 58.78
CA ASP A 553 27.36 28.91 59.13
C ASP A 553 26.88 29.71 57.91
N VAL A 554 25.79 30.46 58.09
CA VAL A 554 25.24 31.43 57.14
C VAL A 554 25.21 32.79 57.82
N GLU A 555 25.92 33.77 57.25
CA GLU A 555 25.94 35.15 57.73
C GLU A 555 25.20 36.05 56.73
N PHE A 556 24.13 36.69 57.20
CA PHE A 556 23.40 37.70 56.46
C PHE A 556 24.03 39.08 56.71
N VAL A 557 24.60 39.64 55.64
CA VAL A 557 25.25 40.95 55.60
C VAL A 557 24.24 42.01 55.17
N GLU A 558 24.30 43.19 55.79
CA GLU A 558 23.41 44.29 55.45
C GLU A 558 23.76 44.89 54.09
N ARG A 559 22.74 45.11 53.26
CA ARG A 559 22.85 45.73 51.95
C ARG A 559 22.89 47.24 52.10
N GLY A 560 23.85 47.89 51.46
CA GLY A 560 23.89 49.35 51.38
C GLY A 560 22.66 49.90 50.65
N LEU A 561 22.21 51.12 51.00
CA LEU A 561 21.00 51.71 50.42
C LEU A 561 21.02 51.75 48.87
N ARG A 562 22.19 51.93 48.26
CA ARG A 562 22.38 51.86 46.80
C ARG A 562 22.06 50.47 46.24
N GLU A 563 22.60 49.43 46.86
CA GLU A 563 22.39 48.03 46.45
C GLU A 563 20.91 47.65 46.54
N GLN A 564 20.24 48.05 47.63
CA GLN A 564 18.80 47.87 47.78
C GLN A 564 17.98 48.63 46.72
N LEU A 565 18.36 49.86 46.38
CA LEU A 565 17.61 50.70 45.43
C LEU A 565 17.86 50.33 43.95
N CYS A 566 18.91 49.56 43.67
CA CYS A 566 19.33 49.19 42.31
C CYS A 566 19.10 47.70 41.97
N GLU A 567 18.62 46.87 42.91
CA GLU A 567 18.42 45.41 42.76
C GLU A 567 17.62 45.03 41.50
N ASP A 568 16.55 45.76 41.20
CA ASP A 568 15.64 45.50 40.07
C ASP A 568 15.91 46.40 38.84
N VAL A 569 17.05 47.08 38.79
CA VAL A 569 17.39 48.01 37.71
C VAL A 569 18.43 47.39 36.79
N ASP A 570 17.98 46.82 35.67
CA ASP A 570 18.83 46.21 34.63
C ASP A 570 19.80 47.19 33.92
N ALA A 571 19.66 48.49 34.15
CA ALA A 571 20.43 49.53 33.48
C ALA A 571 21.58 50.04 34.38
N ASP A 572 22.80 50.07 33.83
CA ASP A 572 23.97 50.58 34.53
C ASP A 572 23.87 52.11 34.70
N MET A 573 23.48 52.56 35.89
CA MET A 573 23.33 53.98 36.19
C MET A 573 24.67 54.72 36.11
N GLU A 574 25.82 54.05 36.31
CA GLU A 574 27.14 54.66 36.17
C GLU A 574 27.40 55.10 34.73
N GLU A 575 26.82 54.42 33.74
CA GLU A 575 26.91 54.80 32.32
C GLU A 575 25.99 55.98 31.95
N VAL A 576 24.82 56.09 32.60
CA VAL A 576 23.81 57.12 32.31
C VAL A 576 24.10 58.43 33.06
N LEU A 577 24.73 58.33 34.23
CA LEU A 577 25.04 59.43 35.13
C LEU A 577 25.75 60.62 34.45
N PRO A 578 26.82 60.46 33.65
CA PRO A 578 27.52 61.58 33.03
C PRO A 578 26.64 62.51 32.18
N GLU A 579 25.61 61.96 31.52
CA GLU A 579 24.67 62.73 30.72
C GLU A 579 23.63 63.47 31.58
N MET A 580 23.25 62.87 32.71
CA MET A 580 22.22 63.41 33.62
C MET A 580 22.80 64.39 34.66
N ARG A 581 24.09 64.27 34.99
CA ARG A 581 24.81 65.10 35.97
C ARG A 581 24.57 66.61 35.82
N PRO A 582 24.64 67.23 34.61
CA PRO A 582 24.40 68.68 34.48
C PRO A 582 23.01 69.08 34.98
N ARG A 583 21.98 68.27 34.68
CA ARG A 583 20.60 68.57 35.04
C ARG A 583 20.30 68.30 36.51
N LEU A 584 20.86 67.22 37.09
CA LEU A 584 20.79 66.96 38.53
C LEU A 584 21.51 68.06 39.31
N GLY A 585 22.68 68.49 38.83
CA GLY A 585 23.43 69.60 39.41
C GLY A 585 22.70 70.94 39.33
N ASP A 586 22.02 71.24 38.22
CA ASP A 586 21.18 72.45 38.09
C ASP A 586 19.99 72.42 39.07
N LEU A 587 19.28 71.29 39.16
CA LEU A 587 18.18 71.11 40.12
C LEU A 587 18.66 71.28 41.57
N PHE A 588 19.79 70.67 41.91
CA PHE A 588 20.38 70.78 43.24
C PHE A 588 20.83 72.22 43.55
N ALA A 589 21.39 72.93 42.57
CA ALA A 589 21.82 74.32 42.73
C ALA A 589 20.63 75.28 42.92
N ASP A 590 19.48 74.98 42.33
CA ASP A 590 18.27 75.78 42.42
C ASP A 590 17.48 75.50 43.72
N GLU A 591 17.32 74.24 44.11
CA GLU A 591 16.45 73.82 45.22
C GLU A 591 17.21 73.46 46.51
N GLY A 592 18.51 73.17 46.45
CA GLY A 592 19.34 72.75 47.59
C GLY A 592 19.30 71.25 47.91
N TYR A 593 18.47 70.49 47.21
CA TYR A 593 18.37 69.03 47.27
C TYR A 593 17.82 68.49 45.95
N VAL A 594 17.87 67.17 45.76
CA VAL A 594 17.16 66.50 44.67
C VAL A 594 16.41 65.30 45.22
N SER A 595 15.14 65.15 44.85
CA SER A 595 14.27 64.06 45.30
C SER A 595 13.62 63.35 44.11
N THR A 596 13.26 62.07 44.29
CA THR A 596 12.41 61.32 43.35
C THR A 596 11.03 61.93 43.14
N ALA A 597 10.54 62.76 44.07
CA ALA A 597 9.31 63.52 43.91
C ALA A 597 9.41 64.66 42.87
N MET A 598 10.64 65.03 42.45
CA MET A 598 10.88 66.04 41.43
C MET A 598 10.74 65.45 40.01
N ASP A 599 10.54 66.31 39.01
CA ASP A 599 10.47 65.90 37.60
C ASP A 599 11.87 65.55 37.05
N LEU A 600 12.29 64.31 37.31
CA LEU A 600 13.58 63.77 36.90
C LEU A 600 13.53 63.22 35.47
N PRO A 601 14.59 63.38 34.66
CA PRO A 601 14.64 62.97 33.26
C PRO A 601 14.84 61.46 33.05
N VAL A 602 14.32 60.62 33.95
CA VAL A 602 14.36 59.15 33.88
C VAL A 602 13.00 58.57 34.23
N ARG A 603 12.81 57.26 34.04
CA ARG A 603 11.60 56.58 34.51
C ARG A 603 11.57 56.61 36.03
N ASP A 604 10.39 56.77 36.61
CA ASP A 604 10.21 56.79 38.07
C ASP A 604 10.85 55.58 38.77
N SER A 605 10.79 54.39 38.14
CA SER A 605 11.40 53.17 38.68
C SER A 605 12.95 53.15 38.67
N HIS A 606 13.58 54.04 37.91
CA HIS A 606 15.05 54.15 37.83
C HIS A 606 15.58 55.37 38.61
N ALA A 607 14.69 56.31 38.97
CA ALA A 607 15.06 57.52 39.68
C ALA A 607 15.74 57.26 41.04
N PRO A 608 15.27 56.31 41.89
CA PRO A 608 15.94 55.99 43.15
C PRO A 608 17.39 55.52 42.97
N CYS A 609 17.62 54.58 42.05
CA CYS A 609 18.96 54.07 41.76
C CYS A 609 19.87 55.15 41.14
N LEU A 610 19.35 55.98 40.22
CA LEU A 610 20.08 57.11 39.64
C LEU A 610 20.55 58.09 40.72
N LEU A 611 19.66 58.46 41.66
CA LEU A 611 19.99 59.39 42.73
C LEU A 611 21.00 58.80 43.73
N ALA A 612 20.87 57.52 44.09
CA ALA A 612 21.83 56.84 44.95
C ALA A 612 23.22 56.76 44.32
N ALA A 613 23.30 56.43 43.03
CA ALA A 613 24.55 56.40 42.28
C ALA A 613 25.14 57.81 42.11
N TRP A 614 24.31 58.83 41.92
CA TRP A 614 24.76 60.22 41.82
C TRP A 614 25.38 60.72 43.13
N ALA A 615 24.72 60.47 44.27
CA ALA A 615 25.17 60.87 45.60
C ALA A 615 26.56 60.33 45.93
N GLU A 616 26.81 59.06 45.59
CA GLU A 616 28.11 58.39 45.78
C GLU A 616 29.25 59.09 45.03
N GLU A 617 28.99 59.66 43.84
CA GLU A 617 29.99 60.37 43.05
C GLU A 617 30.21 61.84 43.46
N THR A 618 29.22 62.47 44.11
CA THR A 618 29.24 63.91 44.41
C THR A 618 29.53 64.26 45.87
N ALA A 619 29.82 63.27 46.72
CA ALA A 619 29.97 63.44 48.18
C ALA A 619 28.73 64.08 48.84
N TYR A 620 27.56 63.89 48.23
CA TYR A 620 26.27 64.20 48.84
C TYR A 620 25.73 62.96 49.53
N ASP A 621 24.89 63.17 50.54
CA ASP A 621 24.25 62.07 51.26
C ASP A 621 22.89 61.73 50.63
N VAL A 622 22.49 60.47 50.76
CA VAL A 622 21.22 59.96 50.25
C VAL A 622 20.42 59.28 51.37
N CYS A 623 19.12 59.52 51.42
CA CYS A 623 18.22 58.90 52.40
C CYS A 623 16.85 58.59 51.78
N ARG A 624 16.10 57.67 52.40
CA ARG A 624 14.68 57.44 52.12
C ARG A 624 13.83 58.30 53.06
N ASP A 625 12.90 59.06 52.50
CA ASP A 625 11.85 59.79 53.21
C ASP A 625 10.49 59.29 52.71
N GLY A 626 9.84 58.41 53.49
CA GLY A 626 8.68 57.67 53.00
C GLY A 626 9.02 56.80 51.78
N ASP A 627 8.26 56.98 50.69
CA ASP A 627 8.48 56.30 49.40
C ASP A 627 9.51 57.03 48.51
N ASP A 628 9.97 58.21 48.91
CA ASP A 628 10.87 59.05 48.13
C ASP A 628 12.34 58.88 48.54
N VAL A 629 13.25 59.03 47.57
CA VAL A 629 14.70 59.08 47.80
C VAL A 629 15.18 60.51 47.62
N VAL A 630 15.91 61.01 48.62
CA VAL A 630 16.39 62.40 48.68
C VAL A 630 17.91 62.42 48.78
N VAL A 631 18.52 63.19 47.87
CA VAL A 631 19.95 63.54 47.87
C VAL A 631 20.11 64.95 48.40
N TYR A 632 20.94 65.12 49.42
CA TYR A 632 21.13 66.38 50.13
C TYR A 632 22.60 66.62 50.51
N ASP A 633 22.96 67.89 50.73
CA ASP A 633 24.29 68.26 51.24
C ASP A 633 24.26 68.24 52.77
N ARG A 634 24.94 67.24 53.35
CA ARG A 634 25.02 67.06 54.80
C ARG A 634 25.72 68.22 55.50
N GLU A 635 26.78 68.78 54.91
CA GLU A 635 27.45 69.96 55.49
C GLU A 635 26.55 71.18 55.46
N GLN A 636 25.68 71.31 54.45
CA GLN A 636 24.67 72.36 54.42
C GLN A 636 23.61 72.16 55.49
N LEU A 637 23.07 70.94 55.63
CA LEU A 637 22.10 70.60 56.66
C LEU A 637 22.63 70.91 58.07
N GLU A 638 23.86 70.51 58.37
CA GLU A 638 24.52 70.77 59.65
C GLU A 638 24.76 72.28 59.88
N ARG A 639 25.13 73.05 58.85
CA ARG A 639 25.27 74.52 58.93
C ARG A 639 23.93 75.20 59.17
N GLU A 640 22.86 74.76 58.51
CA GLU A 640 21.51 75.29 58.69
C GLU A 640 21.02 75.03 60.12
N LEU A 641 21.16 73.80 60.61
CA LEU A 641 20.85 73.43 61.99
C LEU A 641 21.69 74.22 63.00
N THR A 642 22.99 74.39 62.76
CA THR A 642 23.86 75.23 63.60
C THR A 642 23.39 76.68 63.65
N ASN A 643 22.95 77.24 62.52
CA ASN A 643 22.42 78.60 62.45
C ASN A 643 21.07 78.73 63.17
N VAL A 644 20.22 77.70 63.11
CA VAL A 644 18.97 77.65 63.89
C VAL A 644 19.29 77.70 65.37
N VAL A 645 20.16 76.78 65.83
CA VAL A 645 20.57 76.68 67.24
C VAL A 645 21.20 77.98 67.74
N ARG A 646 21.97 78.67 66.90
CA ARG A 646 22.73 79.86 67.30
C ARG A 646 21.94 81.16 67.29
N TYR A 647 21.00 81.33 66.37
CA TYR A 647 20.37 82.64 66.11
C TYR A 647 18.85 82.64 66.23
N ASN A 648 18.19 81.49 66.22
CA ASN A 648 16.72 81.41 66.11
C ASN A 648 16.04 80.71 67.29
N VAL A 649 16.80 80.20 68.27
CA VAL A 649 16.28 79.55 69.47
C VAL A 649 17.01 80.06 70.72
N GLU A 650 16.26 80.27 71.80
CA GLU A 650 16.77 80.64 73.13
C GLU A 650 16.81 79.41 74.05
N PRO A 651 17.60 79.43 75.14
CA PRO A 651 17.64 78.34 76.11
C PRO A 651 16.25 78.04 76.69
N GLY A 652 15.81 76.79 76.57
CA GLY A 652 14.47 76.34 76.98
C GLY A 652 13.44 76.27 75.84
N ASP A 653 13.80 76.69 74.63
CA ASP A 653 12.94 76.52 73.45
C ASP A 653 12.90 75.07 72.96
N ARG A 654 11.74 74.69 72.41
CA ARG A 654 11.51 73.41 71.74
C ARG A 654 11.02 73.71 70.32
N LEU A 655 11.68 73.09 69.34
CA LEU A 655 11.35 73.23 67.94
C LEU A 655 11.05 71.85 67.37
N THR A 656 9.85 71.66 66.81
CA THR A 656 9.46 70.38 66.22
C THR A 656 10.20 70.13 64.90
N PHE A 657 10.40 68.86 64.52
CA PHE A 657 11.05 68.54 63.24
C PHE A 657 10.26 69.09 62.05
N ASP A 658 8.92 69.04 62.09
CA ASP A 658 8.05 69.71 61.12
C ASP A 658 8.31 71.22 60.99
N GLU A 659 8.59 71.90 62.11
CA GLU A 659 8.87 73.35 62.12
C GLU A 659 10.29 73.65 61.62
N LEU A 660 11.25 72.76 61.90
CA LEU A 660 12.61 72.81 61.37
C LEU A 660 12.59 72.71 59.85
N GLU A 661 11.99 71.64 59.34
CA GLU A 661 11.89 71.34 57.93
C GLU A 661 11.22 72.49 57.16
N ARG A 662 10.07 72.99 57.64
CA ARG A 662 9.30 74.03 56.93
C ARG A 662 9.95 75.41 56.86
N ASN A 663 10.71 75.79 57.88
CA ASN A 663 11.14 77.18 58.04
C ASN A 663 12.65 77.37 57.92
N PHE A 664 13.44 76.31 58.07
CA PHE A 664 14.89 76.43 58.29
C PHE A 664 15.74 75.47 57.45
N LEU A 665 15.23 74.30 57.09
CA LEU A 665 15.98 73.33 56.30
C LEU A 665 15.71 73.53 54.81
N SER A 666 16.76 73.42 54.00
CA SER A 666 16.66 73.46 52.55
C SER A 666 16.21 72.13 51.94
N ALA A 667 16.45 71.00 52.62
CA ALA A 667 16.12 69.66 52.16
C ALA A 667 15.06 68.98 53.04
N PRO A 668 14.05 68.29 52.46
CA PRO A 668 13.16 67.40 53.17
C PRO A 668 13.92 66.11 53.50
N VAL A 669 14.30 65.95 54.76
CA VAL A 669 15.03 64.78 55.25
C VAL A 669 14.29 64.19 56.45
N PRO A 670 14.28 62.86 56.63
CA PRO A 670 13.53 62.23 57.69
C PRO A 670 14.07 62.61 59.07
N ASP A 671 13.22 62.56 60.09
CA ASP A 671 13.56 62.88 61.48
C ASP A 671 14.80 62.13 62.00
N SER A 672 15.07 60.93 61.49
CA SER A 672 16.27 60.15 61.83
C SER A 672 17.56 60.83 61.35
N VAL A 673 17.55 61.40 60.15
CA VAL A 673 18.68 62.13 59.55
C VAL A 673 18.89 63.47 60.26
N VAL A 674 17.81 64.21 60.56
CA VAL A 674 17.91 65.45 61.35
C VAL A 674 18.48 65.18 62.74
N ARG A 675 18.02 64.11 63.40
CA ARG A 675 18.55 63.72 64.71
C ARG A 675 20.03 63.42 64.68
N ASP A 676 20.48 62.66 63.69
CA ASP A 676 21.88 62.32 63.51
C ASP A 676 22.73 63.58 63.23
N ALA A 677 22.26 64.49 62.38
CA ALA A 677 22.92 65.76 62.12
C ALA A 677 23.00 66.66 63.36
N VAL A 678 21.96 66.68 64.21
CA VAL A 678 21.95 67.43 65.48
C VAL A 678 22.99 66.87 66.47
N VAL A 679 23.20 65.55 66.50
CA VAL A 679 24.27 64.95 67.32
C VAL A 679 25.65 65.42 66.88
N ALA A 680 25.87 65.56 65.57
CA ALA A 680 27.11 66.12 65.03
C ALA A 680 27.28 67.61 65.38
N VAL A 681 26.20 68.40 65.32
CA VAL A 681 26.19 69.83 65.68
C VAL A 681 26.44 70.07 67.17
N ASP A 682 25.86 69.26 68.08
CA ASP A 682 26.12 69.35 69.53
C ASP A 682 27.57 68.97 69.88
N ALA A 683 28.20 68.14 69.06
CA ALA A 683 29.60 67.78 69.21
C ALA A 683 30.59 68.86 68.72
N ASP A 684 30.13 69.89 68.00
CA ASP A 684 30.95 71.01 67.54
C ASP A 684 31.19 72.03 68.68
N ALA A 685 32.45 72.43 68.88
CA ALA A 685 32.91 73.13 70.08
C ALA A 685 32.54 74.63 70.15
N ASP A 686 31.84 75.16 69.13
CA ASP A 686 31.50 76.58 68.98
C ASP A 686 30.00 76.91 69.27
N VAL A 687 29.24 75.95 69.83
CA VAL A 687 27.83 76.15 70.25
C VAL A 687 27.75 76.52 71.74
N GLU A 688 27.03 77.60 72.09
CA GLU A 688 26.97 78.14 73.46
C GLU A 688 26.01 77.35 74.40
N TYR A 689 25.16 76.48 73.83
CA TYR A 689 24.12 75.70 74.51
C TYR A 689 24.14 74.22 74.08
N SER A 690 23.66 73.32 74.94
CA SER A 690 23.56 71.89 74.61
C SER A 690 22.24 71.57 73.90
N VAL A 691 22.27 70.78 72.83
CA VAL A 691 21.09 70.41 72.06
C VAL A 691 20.80 68.94 72.24
N THR A 692 19.57 68.61 72.64
CA THR A 692 19.12 67.22 72.74
C THR A 692 17.96 66.96 71.82
N THR A 693 17.85 65.72 71.33
CA THR A 693 16.77 65.30 70.45
C THR A 693 15.76 64.44 71.20
N THR A 694 14.49 64.62 70.85
CA THR A 694 13.40 63.70 71.20
C THR A 694 12.94 62.97 69.93
N GLU A 695 11.92 62.13 70.05
CA GLU A 695 11.32 61.46 68.88
C GLU A 695 10.76 62.44 67.84
N THR A 696 10.40 63.68 68.22
CA THR A 696 9.65 64.62 67.35
C THR A 696 10.15 66.06 67.34
N ALA A 697 11.22 66.38 68.08
CA ALA A 697 11.68 67.76 68.27
C ALA A 697 13.12 67.84 68.75
N ILE A 698 13.75 68.99 68.52
CA ILE A 698 14.98 69.43 69.22
C ILE A 698 14.63 70.26 70.46
N GLU A 699 15.39 70.08 71.53
CA GLU A 699 15.30 70.83 72.78
C GLU A 699 16.65 71.46 73.09
N VAL A 700 16.69 72.79 73.26
CA VAL A 700 17.92 73.54 73.58
C VAL A 700 18.01 73.79 75.08
N ARG A 701 19.14 73.41 75.70
CA ARG A 701 19.37 73.45 77.14
C ARG A 701 20.59 74.26 77.54
#